data_AF-A0AAE4AL99-F1
#
_entry.id   AF-A0AAE4AL99-F1
#
_cell.length_a   1.000
_cell.length_b   1.000
_cell.length_c   1.000
_cell.angle_alpha   90.00
_cell.angle_beta   90.00
_cell.angle_gamma   90.00
#
_symmetry.space_group_name_H-M   'P 1'
#
loop_
_entity.id
_entity.type
_entity.pdbx_description
1 polymer ?
#
loop_
_entity_poly.entity_id
_entity_poly.type
_entity_poly.pdbx_seq_one_letter_code
_entity_poly.pdbx_strand_id
1 'polypeptide(L)'
;MQSKRIPALFLLLSLMIAACGRTGSGAVAESTVTEMTQESSTAADDGTSAENAAVAAADETVAQESVGREGMVPVPGTELRDGVYEIQVDSSSSMFRITSCALLVQDGNMTAVLTMGGSGYLFVYPGSGEEAAAAAETQYIPAAEDAEGRKTFTVPVKALDEELPLAAFSKRKEKWYDRTLVFRADTLPAEALREGSAAAGQSAESLRLADGVYRVSVELEGGSGRAAVETPAELRVSGGICTARITFSSPNYDYMLVDGVRYEPVNTEGNSSFEIPVRYFDRKLTVYADTTAMSTPHEIQYTLYFDAASIETAGAEASASASFSRDSLSPRYASQFAMEPCSEGCVLLTIGGSERYLIADRGAELPDMEQRFGERLPVIRRPVSKVYIAASSAMEAFLQLDALSALRMSGTRREDWSFPEVQRAMDEGALLYAGKYSAPDYERLLTEGCGLALESTMIYHTPAVREQLTRLGIPVLVERSSYEDNPLGRMEWVRLYGYLTGKEAEAERIVSESVAALQPILREKNTERSVAFFYVSANGSVNVRRPGDYMAELIELSGGRYIFRDRKFQKSGNSGISMQMEDFYAGAKDADILIYSGTIGGELESIRELIEKNSLFQDFKAVKEGAVWCSGKNLFQHSVGVAEIIAELNQLIRDPERDPEQELCYFRRLN
;
A
#
# COMPACT_ATOMS: atom_id res chain seq x y z
N MET A 1 -6.18 -52.77 2.21
CA MET A 1 -7.57 -53.18 2.53
C MET A 1 -8.16 -52.12 3.44
N GLN A 2 -9.41 -51.70 3.19
CA GLN A 2 -10.17 -50.66 3.93
C GLN A 2 -9.51 -49.25 3.93
N SER A 3 -10.12 -48.12 3.54
CA SER A 3 -11.50 -47.64 3.30
C SER A 3 -12.18 -46.89 4.46
N LYS A 4 -12.20 -45.56 4.35
CA LYS A 4 -13.14 -44.54 4.87
C LYS A 4 -12.63 -43.18 4.34
N ARG A 5 -13.39 -42.14 4.05
CA ARG A 5 -14.81 -41.86 3.72
C ARG A 5 -14.90 -40.33 3.79
N ILE A 6 -15.24 -39.64 2.70
CA ILE A 6 -15.57 -38.20 2.70
C ILE A 6 -16.87 -38.04 1.87
N PRO A 7 -17.89 -37.29 2.33
CA PRO A 7 -19.09 -36.98 1.52
C PRO A 7 -18.75 -35.94 0.44
N ALA A 8 -19.30 -35.97 -0.78
CA ALA A 8 -20.62 -35.42 -1.13
C ALA A 8 -20.84 -33.99 -0.57
N LEU A 9 -21.26 -32.99 -1.36
CA LEU A 9 -22.27 -33.07 -2.43
C LEU A 9 -22.18 -31.87 -3.40
N PHE A 10 -22.20 -32.11 -4.72
CA PHE A 10 -22.92 -31.30 -5.72
C PHE A 10 -23.04 -32.11 -7.02
N LEU A 11 -24.16 -32.02 -7.74
CA LEU A 11 -24.52 -33.02 -8.77
C LEU A 11 -25.39 -32.43 -9.90
N LEU A 12 -24.85 -32.46 -11.13
CA LEU A 12 -25.55 -32.27 -12.41
C LEU A 12 -26.15 -30.85 -12.64
N LEU A 13 -26.44 -30.42 -13.88
CA LEU A 13 -26.69 -31.18 -15.10
C LEU A 13 -25.99 -30.61 -16.35
N SER A 14 -25.42 -31.51 -17.15
CA SER A 14 -24.82 -31.23 -18.46
C SER A 14 -25.77 -31.58 -19.61
N LEU A 15 -25.91 -30.70 -20.63
CA LEU A 15 -26.20 -31.12 -22.02
C LEU A 15 -26.14 -29.96 -23.02
N MET A 16 -25.26 -30.07 -24.01
CA MET A 16 -25.46 -29.51 -25.35
C MET A 16 -24.72 -30.38 -26.38
N ILE A 17 -25.17 -30.36 -27.63
CA ILE A 17 -24.83 -31.37 -28.65
C ILE A 17 -23.89 -30.78 -29.72
N ALA A 18 -22.94 -31.59 -30.18
CA ALA A 18 -21.98 -31.20 -31.21
C ALA A 18 -22.60 -31.18 -32.62
N ALA A 19 -22.25 -30.15 -33.40
CA ALA A 19 -22.45 -30.10 -34.86
C ALA A 19 -21.23 -29.43 -35.52
N CYS A 20 -20.74 -29.98 -36.62
CA CYS A 20 -19.55 -29.47 -37.33
C CYS A 20 -19.92 -28.47 -38.43
N GLY A 21 -19.16 -27.37 -38.54
CA GLY A 21 -19.18 -26.41 -39.65
C GLY A 21 -17.74 -26.03 -40.05
N ARG A 22 -17.50 -25.65 -41.32
CA ARG A 22 -16.14 -25.53 -41.88
C ARG A 22 -15.95 -24.27 -42.76
N THR A 23 -14.73 -23.72 -42.69
CA THR A 23 -13.98 -22.97 -43.73
C THR A 23 -14.48 -21.62 -44.29
N GLY A 24 -13.65 -20.58 -44.07
CA GLY A 24 -13.34 -19.52 -45.05
C GLY A 24 -14.25 -18.28 -45.11
N SER A 25 -13.89 -17.17 -45.79
CA SER A 25 -12.58 -16.73 -46.34
C SER A 25 -12.69 -15.30 -46.93
N GLY A 26 -11.69 -14.44 -46.72
CA GLY A 26 -11.57 -13.09 -47.34
C GLY A 26 -12.36 -11.98 -46.59
N ALA A 27 -11.92 -10.74 -46.36
CA ALA A 27 -10.82 -9.85 -46.81
C ALA A 27 -11.16 -8.78 -47.87
N VAL A 28 -10.96 -7.49 -47.48
CA VAL A 28 -10.49 -6.34 -48.30
C VAL A 28 -11.51 -5.77 -49.35
N ALA A 29 -11.69 -4.46 -49.58
CA ALA A 29 -11.02 -3.21 -49.16
C ALA A 29 -12.00 -2.00 -49.07
N GLU A 30 -11.48 -0.83 -48.60
CA GLU A 30 -11.58 0.58 -49.11
C GLU A 30 -12.89 1.09 -49.80
N SER A 31 -13.27 2.39 -49.77
CA SER A 31 -12.53 3.68 -49.72
C SER A 31 -13.42 4.80 -49.07
N THR A 32 -12.91 5.82 -48.37
CA THR A 32 -12.38 7.14 -48.87
C THR A 32 -13.22 7.78 -50.01
N VAL A 33 -13.60 9.07 -50.05
CA VAL A 33 -13.45 10.33 -49.22
C VAL A 33 -14.80 11.12 -49.29
N THR A 34 -15.10 12.35 -48.80
CA THR A 34 -14.36 13.56 -48.34
C THR A 34 -15.24 14.41 -47.37
N GLU A 35 -14.69 15.47 -46.74
CA GLU A 35 -15.44 16.53 -46.03
C GLU A 35 -16.23 17.47 -46.96
N MET A 36 -17.26 18.16 -46.43
CA MET A 36 -17.29 19.64 -46.32
C MET A 36 -18.57 20.16 -45.62
N THR A 37 -18.47 21.35 -45.00
CA THR A 37 -19.49 22.01 -44.17
C THR A 37 -20.49 22.88 -44.95
N GLN A 38 -21.75 22.97 -44.50
CA GLN A 38 -22.48 24.24 -44.54
C GLN A 38 -23.63 24.32 -43.50
N GLU A 39 -23.78 25.50 -42.86
CA GLU A 39 -24.90 25.81 -41.96
C GLU A 39 -26.18 26.16 -42.73
N SER A 40 -27.35 25.81 -42.19
CA SER A 40 -28.60 26.58 -42.35
C SER A 40 -29.59 26.20 -41.24
N SER A 41 -30.55 27.09 -40.97
CA SER A 41 -31.31 27.08 -39.71
C SER A 41 -32.76 26.61 -39.83
N THR A 42 -33.33 26.26 -38.66
CA THR A 42 -34.77 26.34 -38.32
C THR A 42 -35.77 25.55 -39.17
N ALA A 43 -36.23 24.43 -38.61
CA ALA A 43 -37.65 24.20 -38.37
C ALA A 43 -37.80 23.46 -37.04
N ALA A 44 -38.84 23.78 -36.27
CA ALA A 44 -39.29 22.93 -35.16
C ALA A 44 -40.36 21.98 -35.71
N ASP A 45 -40.32 20.72 -35.30
CA ASP A 45 -41.42 19.77 -35.51
C ASP A 45 -41.94 19.33 -34.14
N ASP A 46 -43.24 19.52 -33.92
CA ASP A 46 -43.90 19.38 -32.61
C ASP A 46 -44.38 17.94 -32.43
N GLY A 47 -43.40 17.04 -32.36
CA GLY A 47 -43.59 15.59 -32.31
C GLY A 47 -44.12 15.11 -30.96
N THR A 48 -45.42 15.29 -30.70
CA THR A 48 -46.09 14.82 -29.48
C THR A 48 -45.93 13.30 -29.30
N SER A 49 -44.99 12.88 -28.45
CA SER A 49 -44.83 11.50 -28.01
C SER A 49 -46.09 11.03 -27.28
N ALA A 50 -46.70 9.95 -27.74
CA ALA A 50 -47.86 9.37 -27.06
C ALA A 50 -47.44 8.76 -25.72
N GLU A 51 -47.94 9.29 -24.60
CA GLU A 51 -47.58 8.83 -23.25
C GLU A 51 -47.83 7.33 -23.07
N ASN A 52 -46.76 6.54 -23.05
CA ASN A 52 -46.83 5.13 -22.73
C ASN A 52 -47.10 4.98 -21.22
N ALA A 53 -48.34 4.63 -20.86
CA ALA A 53 -48.79 4.57 -19.46
C ALA A 53 -48.00 3.60 -18.57
N ALA A 54 -47.20 2.68 -19.13
CA ALA A 54 -46.29 1.79 -18.41
C ALA A 54 -44.95 2.46 -18.02
N VAL A 55 -44.66 3.66 -18.52
CA VAL A 55 -43.44 4.43 -18.26
C VAL A 55 -43.79 5.67 -17.42
N ALA A 56 -42.83 6.14 -16.62
CA ALA A 56 -42.97 7.38 -15.84
C ALA A 56 -42.82 8.61 -16.74
N ALA A 57 -43.78 9.54 -16.68
CA ALA A 57 -43.67 10.83 -17.36
C ALA A 57 -42.62 11.71 -16.67
N ALA A 58 -42.09 12.72 -17.38
CA ALA A 58 -40.98 13.55 -16.88
C ALA A 58 -41.28 14.23 -15.52
N ASP A 59 -42.53 14.64 -15.27
CA ASP A 59 -42.99 15.24 -14.02
C ASP A 59 -43.19 14.21 -12.88
N GLU A 60 -43.26 12.91 -13.19
CA GLU A 60 -43.21 11.81 -12.21
C GLU A 60 -41.77 11.43 -11.80
N THR A 61 -40.75 12.07 -12.38
CA THR A 61 -39.34 11.79 -12.10
C THR A 61 -38.67 12.88 -11.26
N VAL A 62 -37.58 12.52 -10.59
CA VAL A 62 -36.59 13.49 -10.11
C VAL A 62 -35.71 13.83 -11.32
N ALA A 63 -35.34 15.12 -11.47
CA ALA A 63 -34.43 15.56 -12.53
C ALA A 63 -33.19 14.65 -12.60
N GLN A 64 -32.90 14.15 -13.80
CA GLN A 64 -31.78 13.23 -13.99
C GLN A 64 -30.44 13.94 -13.79
N GLU A 65 -29.55 13.26 -13.09
CA GLU A 65 -28.16 13.68 -12.88
C GLU A 65 -27.34 13.25 -14.11
N SER A 66 -26.52 14.15 -14.68
CA SER A 66 -25.67 13.82 -15.83
C SER A 66 -24.55 12.85 -15.40
N VAL A 67 -24.60 11.62 -15.93
CA VAL A 67 -23.57 10.60 -15.73
C VAL A 67 -23.04 10.17 -17.09
N GLY A 68 -21.73 9.98 -17.18
CA GLY A 68 -21.00 10.14 -18.43
C GLY A 68 -20.40 11.55 -18.53
N ARG A 69 -19.28 11.67 -19.24
CA ARG A 69 -18.60 12.96 -19.54
C ARG A 69 -18.00 12.92 -20.93
N GLU A 70 -18.00 14.08 -21.59
CA GLU A 70 -17.25 14.28 -22.83
C GLU A 70 -15.76 13.93 -22.62
N GLY A 71 -15.19 13.09 -23.47
CA GLY A 71 -13.82 12.58 -23.32
C GLY A 71 -13.64 11.32 -22.45
N MET A 72 -14.71 10.65 -22.02
CA MET A 72 -14.59 9.26 -21.51
C MET A 72 -14.22 8.29 -22.65
N VAL A 73 -13.30 7.36 -22.37
CA VAL A 73 -12.83 6.34 -23.33
C VAL A 73 -13.30 4.98 -22.84
N PRO A 74 -14.22 4.30 -23.56
CA PRO A 74 -14.76 3.00 -23.13
C PRO A 74 -13.67 1.93 -22.96
N VAL A 75 -13.62 1.30 -21.79
CA VAL A 75 -12.68 0.21 -21.46
C VAL A 75 -13.40 -1.14 -21.60
N PRO A 76 -13.17 -1.91 -22.69
CA PRO A 76 -13.81 -3.21 -22.87
C PRO A 76 -13.15 -4.28 -22.00
N GLY A 77 -13.91 -5.30 -21.60
CA GLY A 77 -13.42 -6.39 -20.74
C GLY A 77 -12.24 -7.18 -21.31
N THR A 78 -11.99 -7.11 -22.62
CA THR A 78 -10.79 -7.65 -23.28
C THR A 78 -9.48 -7.01 -22.82
N GLU A 79 -9.52 -5.82 -22.23
CA GLU A 79 -8.38 -5.15 -21.60
C GLU A 79 -8.19 -5.52 -20.12
N LEU A 80 -9.15 -6.23 -19.52
CA LEU A 80 -9.13 -6.63 -18.12
C LEU A 80 -8.71 -8.09 -17.93
N ARG A 81 -8.05 -8.39 -16.82
CA ARG A 81 -7.76 -9.76 -16.40
C ARG A 81 -9.05 -10.39 -15.84
N ASP A 82 -9.23 -11.66 -16.10
CA ASP A 82 -10.36 -12.44 -15.58
C ASP A 82 -10.33 -12.45 -14.04
N GLY A 83 -11.45 -12.15 -13.39
CA GLY A 83 -11.51 -11.89 -11.95
C GLY A 83 -12.83 -11.26 -11.50
N VAL A 84 -12.88 -10.85 -10.23
CA VAL A 84 -14.00 -10.10 -9.64
C VAL A 84 -13.46 -8.86 -8.95
N TYR A 85 -13.99 -7.69 -9.30
CA TYR A 85 -13.52 -6.38 -8.83
C TYR A 85 -14.69 -5.57 -8.26
N GLU A 86 -14.57 -5.03 -7.06
CA GLU A 86 -15.51 -3.99 -6.58
C GLU A 86 -15.17 -2.67 -7.27
N ILE A 87 -16.17 -2.03 -7.86
CA ILE A 87 -16.03 -0.76 -8.59
C ILE A 87 -17.14 0.22 -8.21
N GLN A 88 -16.95 1.51 -8.50
CA GLN A 88 -18.02 2.51 -8.38
C GLN A 88 -18.90 2.53 -9.63
N VAL A 89 -20.16 2.94 -9.43
CA VAL A 89 -21.15 3.10 -10.50
C VAL A 89 -21.89 4.41 -10.29
N ASP A 90 -21.73 5.34 -11.22
CA ASP A 90 -22.52 6.55 -11.27
C ASP A 90 -23.92 6.22 -11.83
N SER A 91 -24.97 6.87 -11.32
CA SER A 91 -26.36 6.63 -11.72
C SER A 91 -27.11 7.93 -11.91
N SER A 92 -27.84 8.09 -13.02
CA SER A 92 -28.56 9.34 -13.34
C SER A 92 -29.75 9.67 -12.44
N SER A 93 -29.92 8.94 -11.33
CA SER A 93 -30.89 9.30 -10.30
C SER A 93 -30.47 8.78 -8.94
N SER A 94 -30.27 9.70 -7.99
CA SER A 94 -30.12 9.45 -6.55
C SER A 94 -31.22 8.57 -5.91
N MET A 95 -32.38 8.38 -6.57
CA MET A 95 -33.41 7.42 -6.17
C MET A 95 -33.06 5.95 -6.50
N PHE A 96 -32.21 5.70 -7.49
CA PHE A 96 -31.69 4.37 -7.86
C PHE A 96 -30.33 4.13 -7.18
N ARG A 97 -30.33 4.15 -5.85
CA ARG A 97 -29.11 4.10 -5.04
C ARG A 97 -28.47 2.71 -5.03
N ILE A 98 -27.39 2.56 -5.80
CA ILE A 98 -26.42 1.46 -5.69
C ILE A 98 -25.56 1.70 -4.42
N THR A 99 -25.06 0.62 -3.80
CA THR A 99 -24.28 0.67 -2.55
C THR A 99 -22.99 -0.14 -2.57
N SER A 100 -22.88 -1.14 -3.44
CA SER A 100 -21.64 -1.78 -3.89
C SER A 100 -21.86 -2.38 -5.28
N CYS A 101 -20.79 -2.74 -5.99
CA CYS A 101 -20.88 -3.28 -7.34
C CYS A 101 -19.70 -4.19 -7.65
N ALA A 102 -19.93 -5.50 -7.61
CA ALA A 102 -18.96 -6.50 -8.02
C ALA A 102 -19.02 -6.71 -9.55
N LEU A 103 -17.98 -6.29 -10.26
CA LEU A 103 -17.75 -6.56 -11.68
C LEU A 103 -17.04 -7.92 -11.83
N LEU A 104 -17.76 -8.91 -12.36
CA LEU A 104 -17.19 -10.16 -12.84
C LEU A 104 -16.66 -9.97 -14.27
N VAL A 105 -15.39 -10.34 -14.50
CA VAL A 105 -14.75 -10.39 -15.81
C VAL A 105 -14.38 -11.84 -16.11
N GLN A 106 -14.83 -12.37 -17.26
CA GLN A 106 -14.45 -13.71 -17.73
C GLN A 106 -14.40 -13.78 -19.27
N ASP A 107 -13.30 -14.30 -19.82
CA ASP A 107 -13.03 -14.45 -21.25
C ASP A 107 -13.22 -13.12 -22.03
N GLY A 108 -12.96 -11.99 -21.36
CA GLY A 108 -13.18 -10.63 -21.88
C GLY A 108 -14.63 -10.11 -21.82
N ASN A 109 -15.58 -10.90 -21.35
CA ASN A 109 -16.97 -10.51 -21.10
C ASN A 109 -17.09 -9.91 -19.68
N MET A 110 -18.02 -8.97 -19.48
CA MET A 110 -18.24 -8.34 -18.17
C MET A 110 -19.69 -8.41 -17.71
N THR A 111 -19.89 -8.56 -16.41
CA THR A 111 -21.21 -8.58 -15.77
C THR A 111 -21.11 -8.01 -14.37
N ALA A 112 -21.98 -7.05 -14.03
CA ALA A 112 -21.96 -6.35 -12.75
C ALA A 112 -23.11 -6.78 -11.85
N VAL A 113 -22.81 -7.04 -10.58
CA VAL A 113 -23.79 -7.32 -9.52
C VAL A 113 -24.02 -6.04 -8.71
N LEU A 114 -25.09 -5.32 -9.04
CA LEU A 114 -25.50 -4.07 -8.39
C LEU A 114 -26.19 -4.37 -7.07
N THR A 115 -25.63 -3.95 -5.93
CA THR A 115 -26.27 -4.10 -4.61
C THR A 115 -27.03 -2.83 -4.23
N MET A 116 -28.35 -2.93 -4.13
CA MET A 116 -29.24 -1.78 -3.95
C MET A 116 -29.43 -1.37 -2.49
N GLY A 117 -29.39 -0.08 -2.21
CA GLY A 117 -29.65 0.51 -0.89
C GLY A 117 -31.12 0.51 -0.46
N GLY A 118 -32.02 -0.18 -1.19
CA GLY A 118 -33.43 -0.27 -0.85
C GLY A 118 -34.23 -1.19 -1.78
N SER A 119 -35.29 -1.80 -1.26
CA SER A 119 -36.10 -2.81 -1.96
C SER A 119 -37.24 -2.23 -2.81
N GLY A 120 -37.01 -1.08 -3.45
CA GLY A 120 -38.04 -0.31 -4.17
C GLY A 120 -38.36 -0.83 -5.59
N TYR A 121 -37.44 -1.62 -6.16
CA TYR A 121 -37.49 -2.09 -7.55
C TYR A 121 -37.64 -3.62 -7.60
N LEU A 122 -38.39 -4.13 -8.58
CA LEU A 122 -38.58 -5.58 -8.80
C LEU A 122 -37.73 -6.13 -9.95
N PHE A 123 -37.56 -5.32 -10.99
CA PHE A 123 -36.92 -5.68 -12.24
C PHE A 123 -36.06 -4.52 -12.75
N VAL A 124 -35.01 -4.83 -13.51
CA VAL A 124 -34.34 -3.89 -14.41
C VAL A 124 -34.26 -4.47 -15.82
N TYR A 125 -34.09 -3.60 -16.82
CA TYR A 125 -33.96 -3.98 -18.23
C TYR A 125 -32.89 -3.09 -18.89
N PRO A 126 -31.83 -3.64 -19.52
CA PRO A 126 -30.85 -2.85 -20.26
C PRO A 126 -31.48 -2.30 -21.55
N GLY A 127 -31.64 -0.97 -21.62
CA GLY A 127 -32.47 -0.27 -22.60
C GLY A 127 -33.43 0.72 -21.95
N SER A 128 -34.37 1.27 -22.73
CA SER A 128 -35.38 2.23 -22.25
C SER A 128 -36.60 1.59 -21.63
N GLY A 129 -37.40 2.37 -20.90
CA GLY A 129 -38.67 1.94 -20.32
C GLY A 129 -39.75 1.63 -21.36
N GLU A 130 -39.66 2.22 -22.55
CA GLU A 130 -40.53 1.87 -23.68
C GLU A 130 -40.15 0.50 -24.26
N GLU A 131 -38.85 0.23 -24.41
CA GLU A 131 -38.34 -1.08 -24.81
C GLU A 131 -38.70 -2.15 -23.77
N ALA A 132 -38.52 -1.84 -22.48
CA ALA A 132 -38.89 -2.73 -21.37
C ALA A 132 -40.41 -2.99 -21.30
N ALA A 133 -41.25 -2.01 -21.62
CA ALA A 133 -42.70 -2.16 -21.72
C ALA A 133 -43.15 -2.95 -22.96
N ALA A 134 -42.32 -3.05 -24.01
CA ALA A 134 -42.57 -3.84 -25.22
C ALA A 134 -41.92 -5.25 -25.17
N ALA A 135 -40.93 -5.46 -24.32
CA ALA A 135 -40.22 -6.72 -24.15
C ALA A 135 -41.06 -7.79 -23.42
N ALA A 136 -40.69 -9.06 -23.61
CA ALA A 136 -41.27 -10.16 -22.85
C ALA A 136 -40.69 -10.23 -21.43
N GLU A 137 -41.48 -10.64 -20.43
CA GLU A 137 -41.04 -10.74 -19.02
C GLU A 137 -39.77 -11.59 -18.83
N THR A 138 -39.52 -12.55 -19.71
CA THR A 138 -38.30 -13.39 -19.73
C THR A 138 -37.02 -12.63 -20.09
N GLN A 139 -37.13 -11.37 -20.52
CA GLN A 139 -36.00 -10.47 -20.80
C GLN A 139 -35.73 -9.50 -19.64
N TYR A 140 -36.58 -9.48 -18.62
CA TYR A 140 -36.38 -8.67 -17.42
C TYR A 140 -35.33 -9.32 -16.51
N ILE A 141 -34.48 -8.51 -15.88
CA ILE A 141 -33.52 -8.95 -14.86
C ILE A 141 -34.20 -8.80 -13.49
N PRO A 142 -34.60 -9.90 -12.81
CA PRO A 142 -35.31 -9.83 -11.55
C PRO A 142 -34.37 -9.49 -10.37
N ALA A 143 -34.94 -8.89 -9.33
CA ALA A 143 -34.21 -8.56 -8.10
C ALA A 143 -33.96 -9.80 -7.23
N ALA A 144 -32.71 -10.29 -7.22
CA ALA A 144 -32.24 -11.34 -6.32
C ALA A 144 -32.04 -10.81 -4.89
N GLU A 145 -31.55 -11.67 -3.98
CA GLU A 145 -31.16 -11.30 -2.61
C GLU A 145 -29.74 -11.81 -2.34
N ASP A 146 -28.92 -11.01 -1.66
CA ASP A 146 -27.62 -11.43 -1.15
C ASP A 146 -27.71 -12.13 0.22
N ALA A 147 -26.57 -12.46 0.82
CA ALA A 147 -26.50 -13.13 2.11
C ALA A 147 -27.07 -12.28 3.28
N GLU A 148 -27.15 -10.95 3.10
CA GLU A 148 -27.71 -10.00 4.06
C GLU A 148 -29.18 -9.65 3.76
N GLY A 149 -29.77 -10.21 2.69
CA GLY A 149 -31.14 -9.93 2.25
C GLY A 149 -31.32 -8.59 1.52
N ARG A 150 -30.22 -7.94 1.10
CA ARG A 150 -30.27 -6.73 0.25
C ARG A 150 -30.64 -7.14 -1.17
N LYS A 151 -31.31 -6.24 -1.90
CA LYS A 151 -31.76 -6.50 -3.27
C LYS A 151 -30.60 -6.32 -4.25
N THR A 152 -30.37 -7.31 -5.10
CA THR A 152 -29.30 -7.29 -6.11
C THR A 152 -29.83 -7.44 -7.54
N PHE A 153 -29.18 -6.80 -8.50
CA PHE A 153 -29.43 -6.98 -9.94
C PHE A 153 -28.13 -7.36 -10.64
N THR A 154 -28.18 -8.36 -11.53
CA THR A 154 -27.02 -8.83 -12.31
C THR A 154 -27.17 -8.35 -13.74
N VAL A 155 -26.41 -7.32 -14.13
CA VAL A 155 -26.53 -6.64 -15.44
C VAL A 155 -25.30 -6.90 -16.33
N PRO A 156 -25.47 -7.13 -17.64
CA PRO A 156 -24.34 -7.21 -18.56
C PRO A 156 -23.68 -5.84 -18.72
N VAL A 157 -22.35 -5.80 -18.84
CA VAL A 157 -21.59 -4.57 -19.06
C VAL A 157 -20.78 -4.71 -20.34
N LYS A 158 -20.93 -3.74 -21.27
CA LYS A 158 -20.24 -3.73 -22.57
C LYS A 158 -18.81 -3.22 -22.46
N ALA A 159 -18.65 -2.07 -21.83
CA ALA A 159 -17.39 -1.45 -21.44
C ALA A 159 -17.59 -0.70 -20.12
N LEU A 160 -16.49 -0.45 -19.40
CA LEU A 160 -16.45 0.57 -18.36
C LEU A 160 -16.26 1.95 -19.00
N ASP A 161 -16.63 3.02 -18.29
CA ASP A 161 -16.66 4.40 -18.79
C ASP A 161 -17.50 4.60 -20.08
N GLU A 162 -18.44 3.69 -20.33
CA GLU A 162 -19.51 3.80 -21.33
C GLU A 162 -20.87 3.92 -20.62
N GLU A 163 -21.76 4.77 -21.14
CA GLU A 163 -23.14 4.91 -20.65
C GLU A 163 -23.98 3.66 -20.97
N LEU A 164 -24.57 3.07 -19.93
CA LEU A 164 -25.55 1.99 -20.03
C LEU A 164 -26.96 2.52 -19.72
N PRO A 165 -27.85 2.62 -20.73
CA PRO A 165 -29.28 2.82 -20.52
C PRO A 165 -29.89 1.63 -19.75
N LEU A 166 -30.70 1.92 -18.74
CA LEU A 166 -31.32 0.93 -17.87
C LEU A 166 -32.70 1.40 -17.38
N ALA A 167 -33.75 0.69 -17.75
CA ALA A 167 -35.08 0.90 -17.18
C ALA A 167 -35.21 0.13 -15.85
N ALA A 168 -35.78 0.77 -14.82
CA ALA A 168 -36.01 0.16 -13.51
C ALA A 168 -37.51 0.14 -13.13
N PHE A 169 -38.08 -1.05 -12.89
CA PHE A 169 -39.50 -1.22 -12.59
C PHE A 169 -39.81 -1.01 -11.11
N SER A 170 -40.59 0.03 -10.80
CA SER A 170 -40.90 0.44 -9.43
C SER A 170 -42.04 -0.38 -8.82
N LYS A 171 -41.75 -1.11 -7.73
CA LYS A 171 -42.72 -1.91 -6.96
C LYS A 171 -43.92 -1.10 -6.45
N ARG A 172 -43.73 0.21 -6.20
CA ARG A 172 -44.75 1.10 -5.61
C ARG A 172 -45.61 1.81 -6.66
N LYS A 173 -45.10 1.95 -7.88
CA LYS A 173 -45.71 2.75 -8.95
C LYS A 173 -46.14 1.94 -10.17
N GLU A 174 -45.70 0.69 -10.27
CA GLU A 174 -46.03 -0.26 -11.34
C GLU A 174 -45.71 0.31 -12.74
N LYS A 175 -44.61 1.09 -12.79
CA LYS A 175 -44.07 1.78 -13.96
C LYS A 175 -42.56 1.55 -14.08
N TRP A 176 -42.08 1.60 -15.32
CA TRP A 176 -40.66 1.71 -15.66
C TRP A 176 -40.16 3.15 -15.48
N TYR A 177 -38.90 3.27 -15.08
CA TYR A 177 -38.19 4.54 -14.87
C TYR A 177 -36.81 4.49 -15.51
N ASP A 178 -36.52 5.41 -16.43
CA ASP A 178 -35.27 5.42 -17.18
C ASP A 178 -34.09 5.91 -16.34
N ARG A 179 -32.98 5.17 -16.41
CA ARG A 179 -31.69 5.49 -15.81
C ARG A 179 -30.59 5.35 -16.85
N THR A 180 -29.51 6.06 -16.60
CA THR A 180 -28.20 5.80 -17.20
C THR A 180 -27.28 5.40 -16.07
N LEU A 181 -26.45 4.37 -16.28
CA LEU A 181 -25.36 4.00 -15.39
C LEU A 181 -24.02 4.19 -16.10
N VAL A 182 -22.97 4.54 -15.36
CA VAL A 182 -21.57 4.46 -15.83
C VAL A 182 -20.76 3.69 -14.81
N PHE A 183 -20.14 2.59 -15.26
CA PHE A 183 -19.28 1.72 -14.46
C PHE A 183 -17.84 2.23 -14.54
N ARG A 184 -17.23 2.58 -13.40
CA ARG A 184 -16.07 3.50 -13.38
C ARG A 184 -14.72 2.81 -13.46
N ALA A 185 -14.04 2.91 -14.60
CA ALA A 185 -12.75 2.27 -14.85
C ALA A 185 -11.61 2.86 -14.00
N ASP A 186 -11.69 4.14 -13.63
CA ASP A 186 -10.75 4.79 -12.72
C ASP A 186 -10.81 4.26 -11.27
N THR A 187 -11.80 3.41 -10.96
CA THR A 187 -11.92 2.74 -9.65
C THR A 187 -11.45 1.28 -9.64
N LEU A 188 -10.98 0.76 -10.78
CA LEU A 188 -10.33 -0.56 -10.83
C LEU A 188 -8.94 -0.53 -10.15
N PRO A 189 -8.55 -1.61 -9.43
CA PRO A 189 -7.18 -1.78 -8.98
C PRO A 189 -6.25 -2.02 -10.18
N ALA A 190 -4.98 -1.63 -10.08
CA ALA A 190 -4.06 -1.58 -11.23
C ALA A 190 -3.83 -2.96 -11.87
N GLU A 191 -3.80 -4.02 -11.06
CA GLU A 191 -3.65 -5.40 -11.48
C GLU A 191 -4.88 -5.97 -12.21
N ALA A 192 -6.04 -5.30 -12.18
CA ALA A 192 -7.20 -5.69 -12.99
C ALA A 192 -6.95 -5.48 -14.49
N LEU A 193 -6.00 -4.62 -14.87
CA LEU A 193 -5.69 -4.29 -16.27
C LEU A 193 -4.61 -5.23 -16.83
N ARG A 194 -4.74 -5.56 -18.12
CA ARG A 194 -3.72 -6.33 -18.85
C ARG A 194 -2.51 -5.44 -19.16
N GLU A 195 -1.33 -6.02 -19.07
CA GLU A 195 -0.08 -5.32 -19.38
C GLU A 195 -0.06 -4.93 -20.87
N GLY A 196 0.18 -3.64 -21.16
CA GLY A 196 0.11 -3.09 -22.52
C GLY A 196 -1.31 -2.87 -23.08
N SER A 197 -2.36 -2.88 -22.25
CA SER A 197 -3.68 -2.38 -22.65
C SER A 197 -3.65 -0.84 -22.79
N ALA A 198 -4.58 -0.27 -23.56
CA ALA A 198 -4.69 1.19 -23.71
C ALA A 198 -5.17 1.84 -22.40
N ALA A 199 -6.16 1.23 -21.74
CA ALA A 199 -6.70 1.66 -20.46
C ALA A 199 -5.72 1.53 -19.27
N ALA A 200 -4.59 0.84 -19.44
CA ALA A 200 -3.53 0.81 -18.43
C ALA A 200 -2.85 2.18 -18.27
N GLY A 201 -2.74 2.96 -19.36
CA GLY A 201 -1.87 4.12 -19.48
C GLY A 201 -0.40 3.72 -19.73
N GLN A 202 0.43 4.68 -20.12
CA GLN A 202 1.87 4.45 -20.35
C GLN A 202 2.66 4.61 -19.05
N SER A 203 3.68 3.77 -18.81
CA SER A 203 4.59 3.92 -17.67
C SER A 203 5.87 4.67 -18.06
N ALA A 204 6.63 5.14 -17.06
CA ALA A 204 7.96 5.72 -17.28
C ALA A 204 8.89 4.77 -18.06
N GLU A 205 8.78 3.47 -17.79
CA GLU A 205 9.55 2.40 -18.45
C GLU A 205 9.09 2.17 -19.89
N SER A 206 7.78 2.13 -20.17
CA SER A 206 7.28 1.95 -21.55
C SER A 206 7.63 3.16 -22.44
N LEU A 207 7.61 4.36 -21.86
CA LEU A 207 8.09 5.61 -22.48
C LEU A 207 9.61 5.70 -22.58
N ARG A 208 10.35 4.84 -21.86
CA ARG A 208 11.81 4.82 -21.76
C ARG A 208 12.40 6.15 -21.29
N LEU A 209 11.72 6.81 -20.35
CA LEU A 209 12.22 8.01 -19.71
C LEU A 209 13.48 7.64 -18.90
N ALA A 210 14.54 8.43 -19.06
CA ALA A 210 15.75 8.27 -18.28
C ALA A 210 15.67 9.12 -17.00
N ASP A 211 16.49 8.81 -16.00
CA ASP A 211 16.63 9.65 -14.81
C ASP A 211 16.96 11.11 -15.21
N GLY A 212 16.14 12.06 -14.77
CA GLY A 212 16.21 13.44 -15.24
C GLY A 212 15.01 14.32 -14.86
N VAL A 213 15.02 15.55 -15.37
CA VAL A 213 13.95 16.53 -15.19
C VAL A 213 13.35 16.90 -16.55
N TYR A 214 12.02 16.83 -16.60
CA TYR A 214 11.18 16.99 -17.77
C TYR A 214 10.07 18.01 -17.47
N ARG A 215 9.31 18.35 -18.51
CA ARG A 215 8.02 19.04 -18.42
C ARG A 215 6.95 18.18 -19.04
N VAL A 216 5.74 18.23 -18.50
CA VAL A 216 4.57 17.48 -19.00
C VAL A 216 3.32 18.35 -18.89
N SER A 217 2.49 18.38 -19.92
CA SER A 217 1.17 18.99 -19.87
C SER A 217 0.29 18.22 -18.90
N VAL A 218 -0.29 18.95 -17.95
CA VAL A 218 -1.26 18.44 -16.99
C VAL A 218 -2.59 19.15 -17.15
N GLU A 219 -3.67 18.39 -17.19
CA GLU A 219 -5.05 18.88 -17.12
C GLU A 219 -5.67 18.53 -15.78
N LEU A 220 -6.57 19.39 -15.27
CA LEU A 220 -7.32 19.17 -14.02
C LEU A 220 -8.83 19.22 -14.30
N GLU A 221 -9.51 18.11 -14.04
CA GLU A 221 -10.97 18.04 -13.96
C GLU A 221 -11.45 17.96 -12.50
N GLY A 222 -12.72 18.32 -12.27
CA GLY A 222 -13.41 18.07 -11.01
C GLY A 222 -13.69 19.31 -10.15
N GLY A 223 -14.05 19.06 -8.89
CA GLY A 223 -14.57 20.07 -7.98
C GLY A 223 -15.69 20.91 -8.60
N SER A 224 -15.60 22.23 -8.45
CA SER A 224 -16.58 23.19 -9.00
C SER A 224 -16.19 23.79 -10.35
N GLY A 225 -15.23 23.21 -11.07
CA GLY A 225 -14.70 23.76 -12.34
C GLY A 225 -14.01 25.14 -12.23
N ARG A 226 -13.66 25.57 -11.00
CA ARG A 226 -12.99 26.86 -10.72
C ARG A 226 -11.51 26.72 -10.34
N ALA A 227 -11.08 25.51 -10.01
CA ALA A 227 -9.68 25.21 -9.78
C ALA A 227 -9.00 24.93 -11.13
N ALA A 228 -7.72 25.26 -11.21
CA ALA A 228 -6.84 24.86 -12.29
C ALA A 228 -5.47 24.49 -11.69
N VAL A 229 -4.62 23.86 -12.49
CA VAL A 229 -3.20 23.63 -12.16
C VAL A 229 -2.30 24.40 -13.12
N GLU A 230 -1.09 24.72 -12.68
CA GLU A 230 -0.05 25.25 -13.56
C GLU A 230 0.44 24.14 -14.50
N THR A 231 0.54 24.46 -15.79
CA THR A 231 0.83 23.49 -16.86
C THR A 231 1.68 24.17 -17.95
N PRO A 232 2.71 23.50 -18.50
CA PRO A 232 3.17 22.15 -18.16
C PRO A 232 3.90 22.11 -16.80
N ALA A 233 3.62 21.05 -16.03
CA ALA A 233 4.21 20.78 -14.73
C ALA A 233 5.67 20.31 -14.84
N GLU A 234 6.44 20.47 -13.76
CA GLU A 234 7.76 19.84 -13.63
C GLU A 234 7.58 18.34 -13.33
N LEU A 235 8.15 17.49 -14.19
CA LEU A 235 8.16 16.03 -14.04
C LEU A 235 9.59 15.58 -13.74
N ARG A 236 9.77 14.79 -12.69
CA ARG A 236 11.05 14.19 -12.29
C ARG A 236 10.97 12.69 -12.46
N VAL A 237 12.03 12.12 -13.03
CA VAL A 237 12.23 10.68 -13.15
C VAL A 237 13.47 10.33 -12.36
N SER A 238 13.37 9.40 -11.41
CA SER A 238 14.55 8.78 -10.82
C SER A 238 14.31 7.33 -10.43
N GLY A 239 15.22 6.43 -10.80
CA GLY A 239 15.06 4.99 -10.56
C GLY A 239 13.86 4.37 -11.27
N GLY A 240 13.40 4.99 -12.37
CA GLY A 240 12.15 4.64 -13.04
C GLY A 240 10.87 5.15 -12.35
N ILE A 241 10.97 5.82 -11.19
CA ILE A 241 9.83 6.42 -10.50
C ILE A 241 9.60 7.83 -11.05
N CYS A 242 8.39 8.11 -11.52
CA CYS A 242 7.95 9.44 -11.93
C CYS A 242 7.26 10.19 -10.79
N THR A 243 7.59 11.47 -10.61
CA THR A 243 6.94 12.40 -9.65
C THR A 243 6.73 13.74 -10.34
N ALA A 244 5.55 14.35 -10.21
CA ALA A 244 5.24 15.65 -10.79
C ALA A 244 4.91 16.70 -9.72
N ARG A 245 5.35 17.95 -9.93
CA ARG A 245 4.97 19.10 -9.09
C ARG A 245 3.69 19.74 -9.63
N ILE A 246 2.60 19.56 -8.90
CA ILE A 246 1.26 20.08 -9.19
C ILE A 246 1.02 21.36 -8.37
N THR A 247 1.18 22.53 -9.00
CA THR A 247 0.79 23.82 -8.43
C THR A 247 -0.67 24.09 -8.74
N PHE A 248 -1.52 24.32 -7.75
CA PHE A 248 -2.90 24.79 -7.97
C PHE A 248 -2.96 26.29 -8.30
N SER A 249 -4.09 26.77 -8.82
CA SER A 249 -4.36 28.20 -9.03
C SER A 249 -4.73 28.99 -7.76
N SER A 250 -4.40 28.48 -6.56
CA SER A 250 -4.80 29.04 -5.26
C SER A 250 -3.82 28.65 -4.14
N PRO A 251 -3.58 29.53 -3.15
CA PRO A 251 -2.79 29.22 -1.94
C PRO A 251 -3.57 28.46 -0.85
N ASN A 252 -4.87 28.22 -1.06
CA ASN A 252 -5.78 27.70 -0.04
C ASN A 252 -6.05 26.20 -0.24
N TYR A 253 -5.00 25.39 -0.36
CA TYR A 253 -5.08 23.93 -0.25
C TYR A 253 -4.06 23.45 0.78
N ASP A 254 -4.55 22.70 1.76
CA ASP A 254 -3.77 22.28 2.95
C ASP A 254 -3.07 20.94 2.73
N TYR A 255 -3.64 20.06 1.91
CA TYR A 255 -3.04 18.78 1.51
C TYR A 255 -3.70 18.22 0.24
N MET A 256 -3.02 17.27 -0.41
CA MET A 256 -3.58 16.44 -1.47
C MET A 256 -3.42 14.95 -1.12
N LEU A 257 -4.44 14.14 -1.40
CA LEU A 257 -4.41 12.68 -1.34
C LEU A 257 -4.25 12.10 -2.75
N VAL A 258 -3.28 11.20 -2.91
CA VAL A 258 -3.13 10.36 -4.11
C VAL A 258 -3.04 8.91 -3.65
N ASP A 259 -3.89 8.04 -4.19
CA ASP A 259 -4.09 6.65 -3.74
C ASP A 259 -4.41 6.50 -2.22
N GLY A 260 -4.84 7.57 -1.55
CA GLY A 260 -5.05 7.63 -0.10
C GLY A 260 -3.79 7.99 0.72
N VAL A 261 -2.64 8.19 0.09
CA VAL A 261 -1.44 8.76 0.72
C VAL A 261 -1.56 10.28 0.74
N ARG A 262 -1.29 10.91 1.88
CA ARG A 262 -1.34 12.37 2.08
C ARG A 262 -0.02 13.04 1.73
N TYR A 263 -0.09 14.11 0.93
CA TYR A 263 1.02 14.97 0.52
C TYR A 263 0.73 16.40 1.00
N GLU A 264 1.64 16.94 1.81
CA GLU A 264 1.62 18.34 2.24
C GLU A 264 2.18 19.27 1.13
N PRO A 265 1.92 20.59 1.17
CA PRO A 265 2.51 21.53 0.22
C PRO A 265 4.04 21.60 0.34
N VAL A 266 4.75 21.60 -0.79
CA VAL A 266 6.22 21.75 -0.85
C VAL A 266 6.71 23.20 -0.75
N ASN A 267 5.79 24.16 -0.61
CA ASN A 267 6.06 25.59 -0.54
C ASN A 267 5.25 26.29 0.55
N THR A 268 5.80 27.35 1.12
CA THR A 268 5.16 28.19 2.17
C THR A 268 4.74 29.58 1.67
N GLU A 269 5.02 29.90 0.41
CA GLU A 269 4.68 31.17 -0.24
C GLU A 269 4.24 30.91 -1.69
N GLY A 270 3.28 31.70 -2.20
CA GLY A 270 2.64 31.46 -3.51
C GLY A 270 1.44 30.51 -3.42
N ASN A 271 1.03 29.93 -4.56
CA ASN A 271 -0.07 28.97 -4.61
C ASN A 271 0.37 27.59 -4.08
N SER A 272 -0.55 26.77 -3.55
CA SER A 272 -0.22 25.44 -3.02
C SER A 272 0.35 24.53 -4.11
N SER A 273 1.58 24.06 -3.91
CA SER A 273 2.28 23.13 -4.79
C SER A 273 2.48 21.79 -4.09
N PHE A 274 2.17 20.68 -4.76
CA PHE A 274 2.32 19.33 -4.23
C PHE A 274 3.24 18.51 -5.14
N GLU A 275 4.15 17.70 -4.58
CA GLU A 275 4.91 16.72 -5.36
C GLU A 275 4.32 15.32 -5.16
N ILE A 276 3.83 14.71 -6.25
CA ILE A 276 3.04 13.47 -6.22
C ILE A 276 3.53 12.45 -7.25
N PRO A 277 3.41 11.14 -6.99
CA PRO A 277 3.81 10.10 -7.93
C PRO A 277 2.90 10.08 -9.16
N VAL A 278 3.50 10.00 -10.34
CA VAL A 278 2.80 9.78 -11.61
C VAL A 278 3.04 8.34 -12.03
N ARG A 279 2.11 7.45 -11.67
CA ARG A 279 2.23 6.01 -12.00
C ARG A 279 2.05 5.74 -13.49
N TYR A 280 1.16 6.49 -14.13
CA TYR A 280 0.75 6.31 -15.52
C TYR A 280 0.53 7.67 -16.20
N PHE A 281 0.89 7.73 -17.49
CA PHE A 281 0.56 8.80 -18.43
C PHE A 281 -0.55 8.34 -19.38
N ASP A 282 -1.15 9.29 -20.09
CA ASP A 282 -2.34 9.09 -20.95
C ASP A 282 -3.55 8.45 -20.23
N ARG A 283 -3.59 8.62 -18.90
CA ARG A 283 -4.63 8.07 -18.03
C ARG A 283 -5.03 9.10 -16.96
N LYS A 284 -6.32 9.11 -16.64
CA LYS A 284 -6.92 9.91 -15.57
C LYS A 284 -6.53 9.36 -14.20
N LEU A 285 -5.83 10.17 -13.41
CA LEU A 285 -5.42 9.92 -12.02
C LEU A 285 -6.36 10.66 -11.07
N THR A 286 -7.20 9.94 -10.34
CA THR A 286 -8.10 10.53 -9.34
C THR A 286 -7.33 10.91 -8.08
N VAL A 287 -7.51 12.17 -7.64
CA VAL A 287 -6.88 12.76 -6.45
C VAL A 287 -7.93 13.50 -5.62
N TYR A 288 -7.62 13.76 -4.35
CA TYR A 288 -8.47 14.59 -3.48
C TYR A 288 -7.66 15.74 -2.90
N ALA A 289 -8.14 16.98 -2.92
CA ALA A 289 -7.44 18.11 -2.31
C ALA A 289 -8.34 18.84 -1.33
N ASP A 290 -7.87 19.06 -0.10
CA ASP A 290 -8.60 19.79 0.93
C ASP A 290 -8.39 21.29 0.80
N THR A 291 -9.49 22.04 0.65
CA THR A 291 -9.42 23.49 0.49
C THR A 291 -9.91 24.25 1.71
N THR A 292 -9.04 25.13 2.21
CA THR A 292 -9.32 26.12 3.26
C THR A 292 -9.88 27.44 2.72
N ALA A 293 -10.22 27.51 1.42
CA ALA A 293 -10.86 28.69 0.81
C ALA A 293 -12.29 28.95 1.32
N MET A 294 -12.87 28.01 2.06
CA MET A 294 -14.21 28.07 2.64
C MET A 294 -14.14 28.13 4.17
N SER A 295 -15.21 28.58 4.83
CA SER A 295 -15.27 28.73 6.30
C SER A 295 -15.16 27.41 7.09
N THR A 296 -15.21 26.29 6.38
CA THR A 296 -14.90 24.93 6.83
C THR A 296 -14.00 24.31 5.76
N PRO A 297 -12.94 23.56 6.13
CA PRO A 297 -12.18 22.77 5.17
C PRO A 297 -13.09 21.76 4.46
N HIS A 298 -12.80 21.49 3.20
CA HIS A 298 -13.52 20.53 2.37
C HIS A 298 -12.55 19.80 1.44
N GLU A 299 -12.45 18.49 1.63
CA GLU A 299 -11.80 17.57 0.71
C GLU A 299 -12.63 17.46 -0.58
N ILE A 300 -12.04 17.88 -1.70
CA ILE A 300 -12.69 17.91 -3.02
C ILE A 300 -11.99 16.90 -3.94
N GLN A 301 -12.78 16.05 -4.59
CA GLN A 301 -12.28 15.12 -5.60
C GLN A 301 -11.98 15.85 -6.92
N TYR A 302 -10.79 15.56 -7.45
CA TYR A 302 -10.29 16.01 -8.74
C TYR A 302 -9.75 14.83 -9.54
N THR A 303 -9.41 15.09 -10.79
CA THR A 303 -8.78 14.13 -11.68
C THR A 303 -7.70 14.86 -12.48
N LEU A 304 -6.47 14.36 -12.41
CA LEU A 304 -5.33 14.84 -13.19
C LEU A 304 -5.15 13.97 -14.44
N TYR A 305 -4.81 14.57 -15.57
CA TYR A 305 -4.39 13.84 -16.78
C TYR A 305 -3.01 14.33 -17.22
N PHE A 306 -2.10 13.40 -17.49
CA PHE A 306 -0.72 13.68 -17.89
C PHE A 306 -0.50 13.21 -19.33
N ASP A 307 -0.37 14.12 -20.28
CA ASP A 307 -0.18 13.81 -21.71
C ASP A 307 1.26 13.33 -21.97
N ALA A 308 1.43 12.06 -22.35
CA ALA A 308 2.74 11.50 -22.62
C ALA A 308 3.43 12.11 -23.85
N ALA A 309 2.68 12.58 -24.84
CA ALA A 309 3.22 13.18 -26.05
C ALA A 309 3.81 14.58 -25.80
N SER A 310 3.44 15.23 -24.69
CA SER A 310 3.96 16.52 -24.25
C SER A 310 5.28 16.44 -23.46
N ILE A 311 5.83 15.25 -23.21
CA ILE A 311 7.00 15.09 -22.34
C ILE A 311 8.27 15.60 -23.03
N GLU A 312 8.69 16.80 -22.63
CA GLU A 312 9.92 17.45 -23.11
C GLU A 312 11.00 17.49 -22.01
N THR A 313 12.27 17.31 -22.37
CA THR A 313 13.38 17.46 -21.43
C THR A 313 13.54 18.92 -21.02
N ALA A 314 13.71 19.21 -19.73
CA ALA A 314 13.95 20.58 -19.27
C ALA A 314 15.25 21.12 -19.88
N GLY A 315 15.19 22.34 -20.45
CA GLY A 315 16.23 22.92 -21.31
C GLY A 315 17.64 22.93 -20.70
N ALA A 316 18.65 22.74 -21.55
CA ALA A 316 20.02 22.40 -21.16
C ALA A 316 20.87 23.56 -20.59
N GLU A 317 20.45 24.14 -19.45
CA GLU A 317 21.34 24.91 -18.55
C GLU A 317 21.57 24.20 -17.20
N ALA A 318 20.97 23.03 -16.96
CA ALA A 318 21.16 22.20 -15.76
C ALA A 318 22.12 21.00 -15.97
N SER A 319 23.02 21.06 -16.95
CA SER A 319 24.02 20.00 -17.22
C SER A 319 25.24 20.07 -16.28
N ALA A 320 24.99 20.16 -14.98
CA ALA A 320 26.00 20.12 -13.93
C ALA A 320 25.39 19.67 -12.60
N SER A 321 25.96 18.62 -12.00
CA SER A 321 25.46 17.86 -10.83
C SER A 321 24.08 17.20 -11.01
N ALA A 322 23.99 15.92 -10.66
CA ALA A 322 22.72 15.36 -10.23
C ALA A 322 22.44 15.94 -8.83
N SER A 323 21.63 17.00 -8.78
CA SER A 323 21.33 17.70 -7.53
C SER A 323 20.41 16.83 -6.66
N PHE A 324 21.00 16.16 -5.65
CA PHE A 324 20.28 15.36 -4.65
C PHE A 324 19.11 16.17 -4.08
N SER A 325 17.86 15.78 -4.40
CA SER A 325 16.68 16.42 -3.82
C SER A 325 16.60 16.08 -2.33
N ARG A 326 16.17 17.04 -1.51
CA ARG A 326 15.95 16.80 -0.07
C ARG A 326 14.97 15.65 0.17
N ASP A 327 14.03 15.52 -0.74
CA ASP A 327 12.82 14.71 -0.67
C ASP A 327 13.12 13.23 -0.94
N SER A 328 14.21 12.95 -1.67
CA SER A 328 14.79 11.60 -1.82
C SER A 328 15.55 11.10 -0.58
N LEU A 329 16.02 12.03 0.27
CA LEU A 329 16.85 11.74 1.44
C LEU A 329 16.06 11.82 2.76
N SER A 330 14.93 12.52 2.78
CA SER A 330 14.10 12.71 3.97
C SER A 330 13.22 11.47 4.25
N PRO A 331 13.24 10.91 5.46
CA PRO A 331 12.22 9.95 5.87
C PRO A 331 10.84 10.63 6.04
N ARG A 332 9.77 9.88 5.74
CA ARG A 332 8.36 10.27 5.91
C ARG A 332 7.77 9.73 7.22
N TYR A 333 8.35 8.65 7.75
CA TYR A 333 7.86 7.89 8.90
C TYR A 333 8.92 7.66 9.98
N ALA A 334 10.20 7.57 9.61
CA ALA A 334 11.31 7.33 10.53
C ALA A 334 11.70 8.60 11.31
N SER A 335 11.99 8.42 12.60
CA SER A 335 12.33 9.49 13.55
C SER A 335 13.78 9.43 14.04
N GLN A 336 14.43 8.26 13.90
CA GLN A 336 15.75 7.98 14.46
C GLN A 336 16.90 8.21 13.46
N PHE A 337 16.61 8.62 12.22
CA PHE A 337 17.62 9.14 11.29
C PHE A 337 17.11 10.34 10.48
N ALA A 338 18.05 11.12 9.93
CA ALA A 338 17.81 12.13 8.90
C ALA A 338 19.04 12.22 7.98
N MET A 339 18.83 12.45 6.68
CA MET A 339 19.90 12.64 5.70
C MET A 339 19.73 13.99 4.99
N GLU A 340 20.79 14.80 4.98
CA GLU A 340 20.78 16.15 4.40
C GLU A 340 21.92 16.34 3.40
N PRO A 341 21.67 16.89 2.19
CA PRO A 341 22.74 17.31 1.28
C PRO A 341 23.66 18.34 1.97
N CYS A 342 24.99 18.10 1.94
CA CYS A 342 25.93 19.08 2.48
C CYS A 342 26.84 19.68 1.40
N SER A 343 27.48 18.87 0.55
CA SER A 343 28.28 19.32 -0.59
C SER A 343 28.14 18.34 -1.75
N GLU A 344 28.74 18.65 -2.89
CA GLU A 344 28.73 17.77 -4.04
C GLU A 344 29.28 16.38 -3.67
N GLY A 345 28.51 15.33 -3.99
CA GLY A 345 28.80 13.95 -3.60
C GLY A 345 28.87 13.66 -2.09
N CYS A 346 28.29 14.52 -1.22
CA CYS A 346 28.35 14.35 0.23
C CYS A 346 27.01 14.67 0.95
N VAL A 347 26.59 13.75 1.81
CA VAL A 347 25.38 13.84 2.65
C VAL A 347 25.75 13.76 4.13
N LEU A 348 25.20 14.66 4.93
CA LEU A 348 25.23 14.58 6.39
C LEU A 348 24.13 13.61 6.84
N LEU A 349 24.53 12.52 7.50
CA LEU A 349 23.63 11.61 8.19
C LEU A 349 23.62 11.97 9.69
N THR A 350 22.44 12.18 10.26
CA THR A 350 22.24 12.32 11.70
C THR A 350 21.41 11.15 12.22
N ILE A 351 21.87 10.48 13.28
CA ILE A 351 21.21 9.36 13.95
C ILE A 351 20.80 9.78 15.37
N GLY A 352 19.58 9.43 15.79
CA GLY A 352 19.07 9.70 17.14
C GLY A 352 19.15 11.18 17.54
N GLY A 353 18.97 12.09 16.56
CA GLY A 353 19.07 13.54 16.72
C GLY A 353 20.43 14.08 17.19
N SER A 354 21.51 13.28 17.18
CA SER A 354 22.77 13.69 17.82
C SER A 354 24.05 13.02 17.30
N GLU A 355 24.04 11.76 16.86
CA GLU A 355 25.23 11.13 16.29
C GLU A 355 25.35 11.48 14.81
N ARG A 356 26.41 12.21 14.43
CA ARG A 356 26.60 12.73 13.06
C ARG A 356 27.67 11.95 12.29
N TYR A 357 27.41 11.73 11.01
CA TYR A 357 28.28 11.00 10.08
C TYR A 357 28.29 11.72 8.73
N LEU A 358 29.43 11.72 8.04
CA LEU A 358 29.51 12.20 6.65
C LEU A 358 29.51 11.00 5.69
N ILE A 359 28.41 10.79 4.97
CA ILE A 359 28.40 9.87 3.84
C ILE A 359 28.96 10.63 2.63
N ALA A 360 29.93 10.06 1.92
CA ALA A 360 30.53 10.68 0.74
C ALA A 360 30.76 9.66 -0.37
N ASP A 361 30.50 10.02 -1.62
CA ASP A 361 30.73 9.16 -2.78
C ASP A 361 32.23 8.83 -2.95
N ARG A 362 32.55 7.68 -3.57
CA ARG A 362 33.95 7.31 -3.85
C ARG A 362 34.58 8.27 -4.86
N GLY A 363 35.43 9.16 -4.36
CA GLY A 363 36.12 10.19 -5.15
C GLY A 363 35.70 11.61 -4.81
N ALA A 364 34.57 11.81 -4.12
CA ALA A 364 34.12 13.14 -3.71
C ALA A 364 35.12 13.82 -2.76
N GLU A 365 35.42 15.10 -3.02
CA GLU A 365 36.15 15.96 -2.10
C GLU A 365 35.35 16.17 -0.82
N LEU A 366 36.02 16.15 0.32
CA LEU A 366 35.35 16.35 1.61
C LEU A 366 35.28 17.84 1.94
N PRO A 367 34.15 18.36 2.44
CA PRO A 367 34.07 19.72 2.92
C PRO A 367 34.99 19.93 4.14
N ASP A 368 35.40 21.17 4.41
CA ASP A 368 36.06 21.51 5.66
C ASP A 368 35.09 21.26 6.83
N MET A 369 35.28 20.15 7.53
CA MET A 369 34.40 19.69 8.60
C MET A 369 34.45 20.60 9.83
N GLU A 370 35.63 21.17 10.12
CA GLU A 370 35.81 22.01 11.30
C GLU A 370 35.10 23.36 11.08
N GLN A 371 35.27 23.95 9.89
CA GLN A 371 34.54 25.16 9.49
C GLN A 371 33.02 24.92 9.38
N ARG A 372 32.59 23.77 8.85
CA ARG A 372 31.18 23.53 8.51
C ARG A 372 30.34 22.94 9.64
N PHE A 373 30.88 21.98 10.38
CA PHE A 373 30.14 21.20 11.38
C PHE A 373 30.58 21.50 12.82
N GLY A 374 31.72 22.18 13.01
CA GLY A 374 32.33 22.44 14.32
C GLY A 374 32.99 21.22 14.96
N GLU A 375 33.13 20.11 14.21
CA GLU A 375 33.81 18.90 14.63
C GLU A 375 34.22 18.05 13.41
N ARG A 376 35.17 17.13 13.59
CA ARG A 376 35.55 16.16 12.56
C ARG A 376 34.67 14.91 12.58
N LEU A 377 33.76 14.81 11.61
CA LEU A 377 32.83 13.67 11.49
C LEU A 377 33.50 12.37 11.01
N PRO A 378 33.02 11.18 11.44
CA PRO A 378 33.36 9.91 10.80
C PRO A 378 32.87 9.89 9.35
N VAL A 379 33.70 9.38 8.43
CA VAL A 379 33.39 9.34 6.99
C VAL A 379 33.02 7.93 6.57
N ILE A 380 31.88 7.78 5.90
CA ILE A 380 31.41 6.54 5.30
C ILE A 380 31.45 6.72 3.78
N ARG A 381 32.21 5.87 3.06
CA ARG A 381 32.33 5.98 1.60
C ARG A 381 31.32 5.08 0.89
N ARG A 382 30.41 5.68 0.12
CA ARG A 382 29.38 4.98 -0.66
C ARG A 382 29.80 4.74 -2.13
N PRO A 383 29.32 3.69 -2.81
CA PRO A 383 28.59 2.55 -2.24
C PRO A 383 29.47 1.78 -1.25
N VAL A 384 28.91 1.37 -0.11
CA VAL A 384 29.65 0.66 0.94
C VAL A 384 30.04 -0.74 0.46
N SER A 385 31.16 -1.25 0.97
CA SER A 385 31.59 -2.62 0.70
C SER A 385 32.42 -3.16 1.84
N LYS A 386 32.46 -4.49 1.96
CA LYS A 386 33.11 -5.22 3.06
C LYS A 386 32.57 -4.79 4.43
N VAL A 387 31.24 -4.67 4.54
CA VAL A 387 30.57 -4.30 5.79
C VAL A 387 30.68 -5.45 6.80
N TYR A 388 30.93 -5.11 8.06
CA TYR A 388 30.70 -5.96 9.22
C TYR A 388 29.32 -5.64 9.81
N ILE A 389 28.39 -6.60 9.73
CA ILE A 389 27.01 -6.43 10.23
C ILE A 389 26.84 -7.05 11.63
N ALA A 390 26.58 -6.20 12.62
CA ALA A 390 26.27 -6.55 14.00
C ALA A 390 24.90 -5.99 14.46
N ALA A 391 24.23 -5.21 13.61
CA ALA A 391 22.79 -4.97 13.64
C ALA A 391 22.06 -6.05 12.82
N SER A 392 21.54 -7.09 13.48
CA SER A 392 20.82 -8.17 12.80
C SER A 392 19.48 -7.73 12.19
N SER A 393 18.87 -6.70 12.76
CA SER A 393 17.74 -5.94 12.23
C SER A 393 17.96 -5.48 10.79
N ALA A 394 19.15 -4.98 10.47
CA ALA A 394 19.45 -4.42 9.15
C ALA A 394 19.56 -5.47 8.03
N MET A 395 19.73 -6.76 8.35
CA MET A 395 20.05 -7.79 7.36
C MET A 395 18.96 -7.97 6.30
N GLU A 396 17.68 -7.90 6.70
CA GLU A 396 16.57 -8.04 5.76
C GLU A 396 16.61 -6.98 4.66
N ALA A 397 16.98 -5.73 4.99
CA ALA A 397 17.15 -4.69 3.99
C ALA A 397 18.27 -5.00 2.99
N PHE A 398 19.40 -5.57 3.43
CA PHE A 398 20.47 -6.00 2.51
C PHE A 398 20.04 -7.17 1.60
N LEU A 399 19.07 -7.99 2.02
CA LEU A 399 18.48 -9.03 1.18
C LEU A 399 17.48 -8.44 0.18
N GLN A 400 16.52 -7.64 0.64
CA GLN A 400 15.47 -7.03 -0.20
C GLN A 400 16.04 -6.06 -1.26
N LEU A 401 17.20 -5.44 -1.01
CA LEU A 401 17.89 -4.54 -1.94
C LEU A 401 18.83 -5.26 -2.94
N ASP A 402 18.94 -6.60 -2.89
CA ASP A 402 19.98 -7.39 -3.56
C ASP A 402 21.40 -6.85 -3.28
N ALA A 403 21.65 -6.53 -2.01
CA ALA A 403 22.85 -5.86 -1.53
C ALA A 403 23.69 -6.72 -0.55
N LEU A 404 23.37 -8.00 -0.41
CA LEU A 404 24.11 -8.95 0.44
C LEU A 404 25.61 -9.00 0.10
N SER A 405 25.97 -8.75 -1.16
CA SER A 405 27.36 -8.65 -1.66
C SER A 405 28.16 -7.45 -1.13
N ALA A 406 27.51 -6.43 -0.56
CA ALA A 406 28.18 -5.35 0.17
C ALA A 406 28.70 -5.82 1.54
N LEU A 407 28.09 -6.86 2.12
CA LEU A 407 28.50 -7.46 3.38
C LEU A 407 29.67 -8.42 3.15
N ARG A 408 30.56 -8.54 4.16
CA ARG A 408 31.65 -9.53 4.15
C ARG A 408 31.85 -10.20 5.50
N MET A 409 31.46 -9.55 6.59
CA MET A 409 31.63 -10.05 7.95
C MET A 409 30.32 -9.93 8.74
N SER A 410 30.09 -10.85 9.65
CA SER A 410 28.85 -10.97 10.43
C SER A 410 29.14 -11.17 11.92
N GLY A 411 28.44 -10.42 12.77
CA GLY A 411 28.50 -10.53 14.23
C GLY A 411 27.52 -11.55 14.82
N THR A 412 26.58 -12.03 14.01
CA THR A 412 25.60 -13.07 14.33
C THR A 412 26.01 -14.37 13.65
N ARG A 413 25.79 -15.52 14.29
CA ARG A 413 26.28 -16.79 13.76
C ARG A 413 25.33 -17.43 12.74
N ARG A 414 25.85 -18.40 11.99
CA ARG A 414 25.13 -19.16 10.96
C ARG A 414 23.94 -19.97 11.52
N GLU A 415 23.96 -20.31 12.82
CA GLU A 415 22.84 -20.93 13.53
C GLU A 415 21.78 -19.93 14.06
N ASP A 416 22.09 -18.62 14.12
CA ASP A 416 21.24 -17.59 14.73
C ASP A 416 20.41 -16.77 13.69
N TRP A 417 20.83 -16.76 12.42
CA TRP A 417 20.13 -16.06 11.33
C TRP A 417 18.85 -16.79 10.89
N SER A 418 17.71 -16.08 10.75
CA SER A 418 16.48 -16.65 10.16
C SER A 418 16.59 -16.91 8.66
N PHE A 419 17.37 -16.11 7.93
CA PHE A 419 17.39 -16.10 6.47
C PHE A 419 18.26 -17.23 5.85
N PRO A 420 17.69 -18.17 5.07
CA PRO A 420 18.44 -19.24 4.42
C PRO A 420 19.56 -18.77 3.48
N GLU A 421 19.39 -17.59 2.86
CA GLU A 421 20.33 -16.94 1.95
C GLU A 421 21.61 -16.54 2.68
N VAL A 422 21.44 -15.97 3.89
CA VAL A 422 22.54 -15.57 4.77
C VAL A 422 23.27 -16.80 5.31
N GLN A 423 22.51 -17.83 5.70
CA GLN A 423 23.10 -19.11 6.12
C GLN A 423 23.95 -19.73 4.99
N ARG A 424 23.43 -19.75 3.75
CA ARG A 424 24.14 -20.24 2.56
C ARG A 424 25.38 -19.41 2.25
N ALA A 425 25.29 -18.08 2.29
CA ALA A 425 26.44 -17.20 2.11
C ALA A 425 27.54 -17.40 3.18
N MET A 426 27.17 -17.84 4.39
CA MET A 426 28.14 -18.22 5.43
C MET A 426 28.74 -19.62 5.18
N ASP A 427 27.95 -20.60 4.75
CA ASP A 427 28.42 -21.95 4.40
C ASP A 427 29.36 -21.94 3.19
N GLU A 428 29.10 -21.08 2.19
CA GLU A 428 29.94 -20.85 1.01
C GLU A 428 31.16 -19.94 1.29
N GLY A 429 31.26 -19.37 2.50
CA GLY A 429 32.37 -18.51 2.91
C GLY A 429 32.38 -17.12 2.26
N ALA A 430 31.28 -16.70 1.63
CA ALA A 430 31.08 -15.35 1.11
C ALA A 430 30.90 -14.33 2.26
N LEU A 431 30.15 -14.70 3.30
CA LEU A 431 29.95 -13.93 4.53
C LEU A 431 30.66 -14.64 5.70
N LEU A 432 31.64 -13.99 6.33
CA LEU A 432 32.41 -14.62 7.41
C LEU A 432 31.86 -14.26 8.80
N TYR A 433 31.75 -15.24 9.71
CA TYR A 433 31.61 -14.91 11.13
C TYR A 433 32.88 -14.20 11.65
N ALA A 434 32.71 -13.05 12.30
CA ALA A 434 33.80 -12.17 12.73
C ALA A 434 33.67 -11.75 14.20
N GLY A 435 33.08 -12.59 15.04
CA GLY A 435 32.83 -12.28 16.45
C GLY A 435 31.68 -11.28 16.66
N LYS A 436 31.03 -11.36 17.82
CA LYS A 436 29.83 -10.56 18.15
C LYS A 436 30.17 -9.09 18.48
N TYR A 437 29.17 -8.21 18.47
CA TYR A 437 29.28 -6.77 18.83
C TYR A 437 30.07 -6.47 20.12
N SER A 438 30.06 -7.38 21.10
CA SER A 438 30.73 -7.22 22.40
C SER A 438 32.13 -7.87 22.46
N ALA A 439 32.54 -8.57 21.40
CA ALA A 439 33.86 -9.20 21.24
C ALA A 439 34.11 -9.55 19.75
N PRO A 440 34.36 -8.56 18.86
CA PRO A 440 34.66 -8.79 17.45
C PRO A 440 36.11 -9.26 17.23
N ASP A 441 36.32 -10.01 16.16
CA ASP A 441 37.60 -10.50 15.66
C ASP A 441 38.32 -9.36 14.90
N TYR A 442 38.96 -8.46 15.64
CA TYR A 442 39.65 -7.28 15.09
C TYR A 442 40.70 -7.65 14.03
N GLU A 443 41.40 -8.78 14.18
CA GLU A 443 42.41 -9.23 13.21
C GLU A 443 41.76 -9.60 11.88
N ARG A 444 40.60 -10.30 11.90
CA ARG A 444 39.81 -10.57 10.70
C ARG A 444 39.20 -9.30 10.10
N LEU A 445 38.64 -8.40 10.92
CA LEU A 445 38.08 -7.13 10.43
C LEU A 445 39.13 -6.32 9.65
N LEU A 446 40.38 -6.28 10.13
CA LEU A 446 41.49 -5.64 9.45
C LEU A 446 41.95 -6.41 8.21
N THR A 447 42.08 -7.74 8.31
CA THR A 447 42.58 -8.61 7.21
C THR A 447 41.65 -8.64 6.01
N GLU A 448 40.34 -8.72 6.25
CA GLU A 448 39.32 -8.60 5.21
C GLU A 448 39.19 -7.18 4.68
N GLY A 449 39.60 -6.16 5.45
CA GLY A 449 39.54 -4.74 5.07
C GLY A 449 38.14 -4.16 5.25
N CYS A 450 37.60 -4.27 6.47
CA CYS A 450 36.27 -3.82 6.87
C CYS A 450 36.02 -2.32 6.55
N GLY A 451 35.10 -2.05 5.61
CA GLY A 451 34.80 -0.68 5.16
C GLY A 451 33.80 0.08 6.04
N LEU A 452 32.99 -0.65 6.82
CA LEU A 452 31.99 -0.10 7.75
C LEU A 452 31.64 -1.16 8.80
N ALA A 453 31.61 -0.78 10.07
CA ALA A 453 30.94 -1.55 11.11
C ALA A 453 29.51 -0.99 11.28
N LEU A 454 28.51 -1.84 11.04
CA LEU A 454 27.09 -1.55 11.22
C LEU A 454 26.62 -2.22 12.52
N GLU A 455 26.64 -1.46 13.60
CA GLU A 455 26.40 -1.93 14.98
C GLU A 455 24.97 -1.66 15.42
N SER A 456 24.37 -2.54 16.24
CA SER A 456 23.08 -2.22 16.89
C SER A 456 23.29 -1.38 18.15
N THR A 457 22.21 -0.80 18.69
CA THR A 457 22.18 -0.09 20.00
C THR A 457 22.82 -0.87 21.15
N MET A 458 22.93 -2.21 21.05
CA MET A 458 23.65 -3.05 22.00
C MET A 458 25.13 -2.66 22.19
N ILE A 459 25.76 -1.99 21.21
CA ILE A 459 27.13 -1.48 21.31
C ILE A 459 27.30 -0.45 22.42
N TYR A 460 26.23 0.26 22.81
CA TYR A 460 26.25 1.21 23.93
C TYR A 460 26.51 0.53 25.29
N HIS A 461 26.31 -0.78 25.40
CA HIS A 461 26.72 -1.55 26.58
C HIS A 461 28.20 -1.96 26.57
N THR A 462 28.90 -1.79 25.44
CA THR A 462 30.33 -2.14 25.28
C THR A 462 31.12 -1.01 24.59
N PRO A 463 31.14 0.23 25.14
CA PRO A 463 31.70 1.40 24.45
C PRO A 463 33.17 1.26 24.03
N ALA A 464 33.96 0.51 24.80
CA ALA A 464 35.36 0.19 24.47
C ALA A 464 35.53 -0.53 23.12
N VAL A 465 34.52 -1.28 22.64
CA VAL A 465 34.55 -1.88 21.30
C VAL A 465 34.38 -0.81 20.22
N ARG A 466 33.43 0.11 20.38
CA ARG A 466 33.23 1.25 19.46
C ARG A 466 34.48 2.12 19.38
N GLU A 467 35.09 2.44 20.53
CA GLU A 467 36.37 3.14 20.60
C GLU A 467 37.49 2.41 19.86
N GLN A 468 37.60 1.08 20.03
CA GLN A 468 38.65 0.30 19.40
C GLN A 468 38.46 0.16 17.88
N LEU A 469 37.23 -0.07 17.40
CA LEU A 469 36.90 -0.05 15.97
C LEU A 469 37.27 1.31 15.34
N THR A 470 36.90 2.41 16.02
CA THR A 470 37.20 3.78 15.57
C THR A 470 38.72 4.06 15.57
N ARG A 471 39.45 3.58 16.59
CA ARG A 471 40.93 3.66 16.68
C ARG A 471 41.61 2.89 15.55
N LEU A 472 41.00 1.80 15.08
CA LEU A 472 41.47 1.01 13.94
C LEU A 472 41.10 1.64 12.57
N GLY A 473 40.43 2.80 12.56
CA GLY A 473 40.03 3.51 11.34
C GLY A 473 38.77 2.96 10.67
N ILE A 474 38.07 2.01 11.30
CA ILE A 474 36.80 1.48 10.81
C ILE A 474 35.68 2.45 11.26
N PRO A 475 34.90 3.06 10.35
CA PRO A 475 33.75 3.86 10.75
C PRO A 475 32.68 2.96 11.38
N VAL A 476 32.06 3.41 12.46
CA VAL A 476 31.04 2.66 13.21
C VAL A 476 29.72 3.42 13.17
N LEU A 477 28.80 2.99 12.30
CA LEU A 477 27.42 3.50 12.28
C LEU A 477 26.58 2.69 13.27
N VAL A 478 25.94 3.37 14.21
CA VAL A 478 25.03 2.72 15.18
C VAL A 478 23.59 2.81 14.67
N GLU A 479 23.01 1.65 14.46
CA GLU A 479 21.67 1.38 13.93
C GLU A 479 20.62 1.55 15.05
N ARG A 480 19.51 2.26 14.75
CA ARG A 480 18.50 2.71 15.74
C ARG A 480 17.03 2.47 15.34
N SER A 481 16.74 1.71 14.29
CA SER A 481 15.37 1.31 13.91
C SER A 481 14.62 0.60 15.06
N SER A 482 15.34 -0.06 15.96
CA SER A 482 14.82 -0.64 17.21
C SER A 482 14.25 0.38 18.21
N TYR A 483 14.55 1.67 18.04
CA TYR A 483 14.00 2.80 18.80
C TYR A 483 12.93 3.59 17.99
N GLU A 484 12.55 3.13 16.79
CA GLU A 484 11.36 3.64 16.11
C GLU A 484 10.12 3.04 16.77
N ASP A 485 9.26 3.91 17.31
CA ASP A 485 7.94 3.55 17.83
C ASP A 485 6.94 3.31 16.68
N ASN A 486 7.03 4.09 15.59
CA ASN A 486 6.22 3.91 14.38
C ASN A 486 6.71 2.67 13.58
N PRO A 487 5.86 1.66 13.30
CA PRO A 487 6.25 0.50 12.51
C PRO A 487 6.70 0.83 11.09
N LEU A 488 6.04 1.78 10.40
CA LEU A 488 6.48 2.25 9.08
C LEU A 488 7.83 2.98 9.17
N GLY A 489 8.08 3.65 10.31
CA GLY A 489 9.36 4.29 10.59
C GLY A 489 10.50 3.28 10.70
N ARG A 490 10.27 2.09 11.30
CA ARG A 490 11.25 0.99 11.31
C ARG A 490 11.56 0.47 9.91
N MET A 491 10.53 0.27 9.09
CA MET A 491 10.65 -0.19 7.70
C MET A 491 11.46 0.77 6.83
N GLU A 492 11.21 2.08 6.97
CA GLU A 492 11.82 3.12 6.13
C GLU A 492 13.34 3.26 6.31
N TRP A 493 13.95 2.64 7.34
CA TRP A 493 15.40 2.48 7.40
C TRP A 493 16.00 1.77 6.16
N VAL A 494 15.19 1.04 5.38
CA VAL A 494 15.56 0.55 4.05
C VAL A 494 16.12 1.66 3.12
N ARG A 495 15.63 2.91 3.22
CA ARG A 495 16.18 4.06 2.48
C ARG A 495 17.64 4.36 2.84
N LEU A 496 18.00 4.28 4.12
CA LEU A 496 19.38 4.51 4.56
C LEU A 496 20.31 3.42 4.02
N TYR A 497 19.90 2.16 4.07
CA TYR A 497 20.71 1.07 3.50
C TYR A 497 20.80 1.18 1.98
N GLY A 498 19.69 1.49 1.30
CA GLY A 498 19.65 1.77 -0.13
C GLY A 498 20.63 2.86 -0.55
N TYR A 499 20.60 4.00 0.14
CA TYR A 499 21.55 5.09 -0.08
C TYR A 499 23.00 4.63 0.20
N LEU A 500 23.27 3.91 1.28
CA LEU A 500 24.61 3.38 1.56
C LEU A 500 25.12 2.42 0.47
N THR A 501 24.26 1.64 -0.19
CA THR A 501 24.65 0.63 -1.17
C THR A 501 24.58 1.07 -2.64
N GLY A 502 23.91 2.20 -2.96
CA GLY A 502 23.64 2.62 -4.34
C GLY A 502 22.39 1.94 -4.92
N LYS A 503 21.33 1.92 -4.12
CA LYS A 503 20.08 1.17 -4.28
C LYS A 503 18.86 2.01 -3.84
N GLU A 504 18.94 3.33 -4.02
CA GLU A 504 17.87 4.28 -3.66
C GLU A 504 16.54 3.96 -4.35
N ALA A 505 16.59 3.57 -5.64
CA ALA A 505 15.42 3.22 -6.43
C ALA A 505 14.68 2.00 -5.87
N GLU A 506 15.42 0.92 -5.59
CA GLU A 506 14.87 -0.28 -5.00
C GLU A 506 14.34 -0.03 -3.58
N ALA A 507 14.99 0.82 -2.79
CA ALA A 507 14.53 1.19 -1.46
C ALA A 507 13.20 1.97 -1.49
N GLU A 508 13.05 2.95 -2.38
CA GLU A 508 11.80 3.70 -2.50
C GLU A 508 10.65 2.85 -3.05
N ARG A 509 10.96 1.93 -3.96
CA ARG A 509 10.01 0.92 -4.43
C ARG A 509 9.53 0.03 -3.28
N ILE A 510 10.42 -0.52 -2.46
CA ILE A 510 10.08 -1.34 -1.28
C ILE A 510 9.17 -0.58 -0.30
N VAL A 511 9.49 0.68 0.02
CA VAL A 511 8.64 1.52 0.90
C VAL A 511 7.27 1.73 0.27
N SER A 512 7.21 2.07 -1.02
CA SER A 512 5.97 2.39 -1.73
C SER A 512 5.05 1.18 -1.88
N GLU A 513 5.59 0.01 -2.25
CA GLU A 513 4.87 -1.26 -2.34
C GLU A 513 4.32 -1.67 -0.96
N SER A 514 5.14 -1.56 0.09
CA SER A 514 4.74 -1.91 1.47
C SER A 514 3.63 -1.01 2.01
N VAL A 515 3.70 0.31 1.77
CA VAL A 515 2.64 1.26 2.14
C VAL A 515 1.36 1.03 1.33
N ALA A 516 1.48 0.65 0.04
CA ALA A 516 0.34 0.32 -0.80
C ALA A 516 -0.36 -0.98 -0.35
N ALA A 517 0.40 -2.03 -0.04
CA ALA A 517 -0.12 -3.30 0.47
C ALA A 517 -0.89 -3.16 1.80
N LEU A 518 -0.60 -2.12 2.57
CA LEU A 518 -1.29 -1.79 3.81
C LEU A 518 -2.57 -0.96 3.63
N GLN A 519 -2.78 -0.33 2.46
CA GLN A 519 -3.96 0.52 2.22
C GLN A 519 -5.31 -0.18 2.48
N PRO A 520 -5.53 -1.46 2.12
CA PRO A 520 -6.78 -2.15 2.45
C PRO A 520 -6.99 -2.22 3.96
N ILE A 521 -6.00 -2.71 4.71
CA ILE A 521 -6.04 -2.90 6.18
C ILE A 521 -6.29 -1.56 6.90
N LEU A 522 -5.56 -0.51 6.51
CA LEU A 522 -5.65 0.82 7.13
C LEU A 522 -6.99 1.53 6.87
N ARG A 523 -7.76 1.09 5.86
CA ARG A 523 -9.13 1.58 5.56
C ARG A 523 -10.20 0.77 6.29
N GLU A 524 -9.87 -0.40 6.82
CA GLU A 524 -10.83 -1.19 7.59
C GLU A 524 -11.15 -0.51 8.93
N LYS A 525 -12.39 -0.69 9.40
CA LYS A 525 -12.71 -0.34 10.78
C LYS A 525 -12.01 -1.32 11.74
N ASN A 526 -11.31 -0.76 12.73
CA ASN A 526 -10.73 -1.52 13.85
C ASN A 526 -11.81 -2.41 14.51
N THR A 527 -11.45 -3.65 14.83
CA THR A 527 -12.33 -4.67 15.40
C THR A 527 -12.60 -4.49 16.90
N GLU A 528 -11.80 -3.65 17.58
CA GLU A 528 -11.75 -3.46 19.04
C GLU A 528 -11.45 -4.73 19.86
N ARG A 529 -11.13 -5.86 19.20
CA ARG A 529 -10.68 -7.11 19.81
C ARG A 529 -9.37 -6.89 20.54
N SER A 530 -9.33 -7.36 21.79
CA SER A 530 -8.26 -7.09 22.72
C SER A 530 -7.12 -8.10 22.63
N VAL A 531 -5.92 -7.60 22.37
CA VAL A 531 -4.70 -8.38 22.19
C VAL A 531 -3.72 -8.07 23.31
N ALA A 532 -3.20 -9.10 23.98
CA ALA A 532 -2.11 -8.98 24.95
C ALA A 532 -0.82 -9.56 24.39
N PHE A 533 0.20 -8.71 24.18
CA PHE A 533 1.55 -9.14 23.78
C PHE A 533 2.49 -9.14 24.99
N PHE A 534 3.06 -10.30 25.33
CA PHE A 534 3.82 -10.47 26.58
C PHE A 534 4.84 -11.62 26.52
N TYR A 535 5.73 -11.70 27.51
CA TYR A 535 6.43 -12.94 27.86
C TYR A 535 6.55 -13.07 29.39
N VAL A 536 6.86 -14.27 29.88
CA VAL A 536 7.11 -14.53 31.30
C VAL A 536 8.61 -14.68 31.54
N SER A 537 9.17 -13.88 32.44
CA SER A 537 10.58 -13.94 32.84
C SER A 537 10.89 -15.14 33.73
N ALA A 538 12.17 -15.52 33.84
CA ALA A 538 12.63 -16.66 34.65
C ALA A 538 12.36 -16.52 36.17
N ASN A 539 12.00 -15.32 36.65
CA ASN A 539 11.56 -15.04 38.02
C ASN A 539 10.01 -15.07 38.19
N GLY A 540 9.26 -15.42 37.14
CA GLY A 540 7.79 -15.42 37.13
C GLY A 540 7.12 -14.08 36.80
N SER A 541 7.86 -12.98 36.64
CA SER A 541 7.23 -11.69 36.31
C SER A 541 6.82 -11.60 34.84
N VAL A 542 5.65 -10.99 34.58
CA VAL A 542 5.15 -10.80 33.21
C VAL A 542 5.73 -9.52 32.64
N ASN A 543 6.30 -9.60 31.45
CA ASN A 543 6.83 -8.47 30.72
C ASN A 543 5.92 -8.18 29.54
N VAL A 544 5.32 -6.99 29.54
CA VAL A 544 4.42 -6.47 28.49
C VAL A 544 5.06 -5.27 27.81
N ARG A 545 4.43 -4.76 26.76
CA ARG A 545 4.88 -3.62 25.97
C ARG A 545 4.25 -2.30 26.43
N ARG A 546 4.88 -1.16 26.15
CA ARG A 546 4.32 0.16 26.45
C ARG A 546 3.23 0.55 25.45
N PRO A 547 2.16 1.26 25.85
CA PRO A 547 1.35 2.02 24.91
C PRO A 547 2.25 3.01 24.16
N GLY A 548 2.12 3.10 22.83
CA GLY A 548 3.03 3.87 22.00
C GLY A 548 4.36 3.19 21.69
N ASP A 549 4.56 1.90 22.01
CA ASP A 549 5.70 1.13 21.49
C ASP A 549 5.34 0.44 20.18
N TYR A 550 6.36 0.13 19.37
CA TYR A 550 6.25 -0.59 18.11
C TYR A 550 5.31 -1.81 18.11
N MET A 551 5.29 -2.65 19.16
CA MET A 551 4.41 -3.83 19.19
C MET A 551 2.96 -3.47 19.52
N ALA A 552 2.72 -2.45 20.34
CA ALA A 552 1.39 -1.90 20.56
C ALA A 552 0.85 -1.22 19.29
N GLU A 553 1.68 -0.39 18.63
CA GLU A 553 1.30 0.28 17.38
C GLU A 553 1.06 -0.71 16.24
N LEU A 554 1.86 -1.78 16.11
CA LEU A 554 1.56 -2.89 15.19
C LEU A 554 0.15 -3.47 15.41
N ILE A 555 -0.26 -3.71 16.66
CA ILE A 555 -1.58 -4.28 17.00
C ILE A 555 -2.71 -3.31 16.64
N GLU A 556 -2.55 -2.01 16.90
CA GLU A 556 -3.55 -1.00 16.58
C GLU A 556 -3.68 -0.80 15.06
N LEU A 557 -2.55 -0.72 14.32
CA LEU A 557 -2.51 -0.63 12.85
C LEU A 557 -3.09 -1.87 12.16
N SER A 558 -2.97 -3.04 12.76
CA SER A 558 -3.59 -4.29 12.27
C SER A 558 -5.11 -4.36 12.53
N GLY A 559 -5.72 -3.35 13.15
CA GLY A 559 -7.16 -3.32 13.40
C GLY A 559 -7.59 -4.08 14.65
N GLY A 560 -6.69 -4.28 15.62
CA GLY A 560 -7.01 -4.74 16.98
C GLY A 560 -6.82 -3.64 18.02
N ARG A 561 -7.03 -3.97 19.29
CA ARG A 561 -6.77 -3.07 20.42
C ARG A 561 -5.78 -3.70 21.39
N TYR A 562 -4.67 -3.02 21.65
CA TYR A 562 -3.71 -3.45 22.65
C TYR A 562 -4.32 -3.33 24.07
N ILE A 563 -4.36 -4.44 24.81
CA ILE A 563 -5.08 -4.55 26.09
C ILE A 563 -4.67 -3.49 27.13
N PHE A 564 -3.44 -2.97 27.06
CA PHE A 564 -2.91 -1.98 28.00
C PHE A 564 -2.87 -0.54 27.48
N ARG A 565 -3.42 -0.24 26.28
CA ARG A 565 -3.40 1.10 25.64
C ARG A 565 -3.67 2.25 26.63
N ASP A 566 -4.71 2.10 27.45
CA ASP A 566 -5.18 3.16 28.35
C ASP A 566 -4.52 3.13 29.75
N ARG A 567 -3.66 2.14 30.06
CA ARG A 567 -2.94 2.08 31.35
C ARG A 567 -1.75 3.07 31.35
N LYS A 568 -1.75 3.98 32.33
CA LYS A 568 -0.62 4.89 32.58
C LYS A 568 0.48 4.19 33.38
N PHE A 569 1.64 4.03 32.77
CA PHE A 569 2.85 3.49 33.41
C PHE A 569 3.86 4.60 33.73
N GLN A 570 4.78 4.36 34.67
CA GLN A 570 5.87 5.31 34.95
C GLN A 570 6.82 5.41 33.74
N LYS A 571 7.11 6.65 33.32
CA LYS A 571 7.95 6.94 32.15
C LYS A 571 9.40 6.50 32.42
N SER A 572 9.91 5.56 31.64
CA SER A 572 11.28 5.04 31.70
C SER A 572 11.73 4.61 30.29
N GLY A 573 13.03 4.69 30.01
CA GLY A 573 13.59 4.65 28.64
C GLY A 573 13.65 3.30 27.94
N ASN A 574 12.86 2.31 28.36
CA ASN A 574 12.78 0.99 27.72
C ASN A 574 11.45 0.88 26.93
N SER A 575 11.28 -0.12 26.07
CA SER A 575 9.97 -0.45 25.47
C SER A 575 9.12 -1.42 26.31
N GLY A 576 9.75 -2.17 27.23
CA GLY A 576 9.09 -3.15 28.09
C GLY A 576 8.72 -2.65 29.50
N ILE A 577 7.64 -3.23 30.05
CA ILE A 577 7.17 -3.09 31.44
C ILE A 577 7.13 -4.48 32.09
N SER A 578 7.88 -4.69 33.17
CA SER A 578 7.68 -5.85 34.04
C SER A 578 6.60 -5.56 35.09
N MET A 579 5.69 -6.50 35.32
CA MET A 579 4.65 -6.48 36.36
C MET A 579 4.50 -7.86 37.02
N GLN A 580 3.76 -7.94 38.13
CA GLN A 580 3.44 -9.24 38.74
C GLN A 580 2.37 -9.98 37.93
N MET A 581 2.27 -11.29 38.10
CA MET A 581 1.28 -12.10 37.37
C MET A 581 -0.14 -11.67 37.72
N GLU A 582 -0.39 -11.26 38.96
CA GLU A 582 -1.68 -10.80 39.47
C GLU A 582 -2.11 -9.48 38.80
N ASP A 583 -1.19 -8.54 38.58
CA ASP A 583 -1.43 -7.26 37.89
C ASP A 583 -1.73 -7.43 36.40
N PHE A 584 -1.12 -8.47 35.80
CA PHE A 584 -1.34 -8.89 34.42
C PHE A 584 -2.67 -9.62 34.29
N TYR A 585 -2.94 -10.61 35.14
CA TYR A 585 -4.21 -11.35 35.22
C TYR A 585 -5.40 -10.39 35.36
N ALA A 586 -5.32 -9.44 36.31
CA ALA A 586 -6.35 -8.43 36.51
C ALA A 586 -6.52 -7.44 35.34
N GLY A 587 -5.60 -7.42 34.37
CA GLY A 587 -5.69 -6.61 33.16
C GLY A 587 -5.96 -7.35 31.86
N ALA A 588 -5.64 -8.65 31.79
CA ALA A 588 -5.61 -9.41 30.53
C ALA A 588 -6.33 -10.78 30.59
N LYS A 589 -6.88 -11.21 31.73
CA LYS A 589 -7.66 -12.48 31.82
C LYS A 589 -8.83 -12.53 30.83
N ASP A 590 -9.45 -11.39 30.54
CA ASP A 590 -10.61 -11.28 29.65
C ASP A 590 -10.23 -10.90 28.20
N ALA A 591 -8.94 -10.94 27.87
CA ALA A 591 -8.46 -10.61 26.53
C ALA A 591 -8.93 -11.63 25.50
N ASP A 592 -9.25 -11.13 24.29
CA ASP A 592 -9.70 -11.95 23.17
C ASP A 592 -8.55 -12.77 22.56
N ILE A 593 -7.33 -12.23 22.56
CA ILE A 593 -6.14 -12.87 21.96
C ILE A 593 -4.93 -12.71 22.89
N LEU A 594 -4.17 -13.80 23.07
CA LEU A 594 -2.86 -13.79 23.73
C LEU A 594 -1.75 -14.05 22.71
N ILE A 595 -0.73 -13.18 22.67
CA ILE A 595 0.49 -13.38 21.87
C ILE A 595 1.70 -13.45 22.81
N TYR A 596 2.28 -14.64 22.93
CA TYR A 596 3.53 -14.84 23.66
C TYR A 596 4.74 -14.47 22.80
N SER A 597 5.73 -13.77 23.37
CA SER A 597 6.89 -13.30 22.63
C SER A 597 8.09 -14.26 22.72
N GLY A 598 8.26 -15.07 21.67
CA GLY A 598 9.38 -16.02 21.56
C GLY A 598 10.76 -15.35 21.55
N THR A 599 10.83 -14.06 21.21
CA THR A 599 12.08 -13.28 21.07
C THR A 599 12.94 -13.18 22.34
N ILE A 600 12.33 -13.35 23.52
CA ILE A 600 13.01 -13.31 24.83
C ILE A 600 12.64 -14.51 25.70
N GLY A 601 11.37 -14.93 25.69
CA GLY A 601 10.86 -16.00 26.56
C GLY A 601 11.13 -17.44 26.06
N GLY A 602 11.77 -17.58 24.90
CA GLY A 602 11.80 -18.80 24.09
C GLY A 602 10.48 -19.01 23.35
N GLU A 603 10.53 -19.62 22.16
CA GLU A 603 9.31 -20.07 21.46
C GLU A 603 8.58 -21.13 22.30
N LEU A 604 7.24 -21.19 22.15
CA LEU A 604 6.38 -22.20 22.75
C LEU A 604 5.68 -23.01 21.66
N GLU A 605 5.43 -24.28 21.94
CA GLU A 605 4.78 -25.22 21.02
C GLU A 605 3.35 -25.57 21.45
N SER A 606 2.92 -25.21 22.66
CA SER A 606 1.57 -25.51 23.16
C SER A 606 1.05 -24.54 24.23
N ILE A 607 -0.28 -24.46 24.36
CA ILE A 607 -1.00 -23.78 25.45
C ILE A 607 -0.60 -24.40 26.80
N ARG A 608 -0.30 -25.70 26.81
CA ARG A 608 0.23 -26.40 27.98
C ARG A 608 1.53 -25.78 28.50
N GLU A 609 2.49 -25.45 27.63
CA GLU A 609 3.76 -24.82 28.05
C GLU A 609 3.54 -23.42 28.62
N LEU A 610 2.56 -22.66 28.11
CA LEU A 610 2.15 -21.39 28.71
C LEU A 610 1.59 -21.60 30.12
N ILE A 611 0.70 -22.58 30.30
CA ILE A 611 0.13 -22.97 31.60
C ILE A 611 1.21 -23.48 32.58
N GLU A 612 2.24 -24.18 32.11
CA GLU A 612 3.35 -24.65 32.94
C GLU A 612 4.28 -23.51 33.39
N LYS A 613 4.30 -22.35 32.69
CA LYS A 613 4.93 -21.12 33.20
C LYS A 613 4.12 -20.45 34.33
N ASN A 614 2.79 -20.52 34.29
CA ASN A 614 1.92 -20.14 35.42
C ASN A 614 0.50 -20.72 35.31
N SER A 615 0.01 -21.37 36.37
CA SER A 615 -1.32 -22.00 36.36
C SER A 615 -2.48 -21.02 36.17
N LEU A 616 -2.32 -19.72 36.47
CA LEU A 616 -3.36 -18.71 36.25
C LEU A 616 -3.72 -18.54 34.76
N PHE A 617 -2.86 -18.95 33.82
CA PHE A 617 -3.20 -18.93 32.38
C PHE A 617 -4.41 -19.81 32.06
N GLN A 618 -4.68 -20.88 32.82
CA GLN A 618 -5.87 -21.72 32.65
C GLN A 618 -7.18 -20.93 32.73
N ASP A 619 -7.19 -19.78 33.40
CA ASP A 619 -8.40 -18.99 33.61
C ASP A 619 -8.69 -17.94 32.52
N PHE A 620 -7.76 -17.69 31.60
CA PHE A 620 -7.91 -16.65 30.57
C PHE A 620 -8.94 -17.04 29.51
N LYS A 621 -9.69 -16.05 29.01
CA LYS A 621 -10.65 -16.18 27.92
C LYS A 621 -10.00 -16.83 26.68
N ALA A 622 -8.99 -16.18 26.12
CA ALA A 622 -8.25 -16.70 24.96
C ALA A 622 -7.66 -18.10 25.14
N VAL A 623 -7.30 -18.51 26.37
CA VAL A 623 -6.80 -19.88 26.65
C VAL A 623 -7.94 -20.90 26.61
N LYS A 624 -9.14 -20.53 27.05
CA LYS A 624 -10.37 -21.35 26.99
C LYS A 624 -10.95 -21.44 25.57
N GLU A 625 -10.72 -20.42 24.75
CA GLU A 625 -11.16 -20.32 23.34
C GLU A 625 -10.07 -20.76 22.33
N GLY A 626 -8.84 -21.05 22.79
CA GLY A 626 -7.72 -21.45 21.93
C GLY A 626 -7.16 -20.32 21.05
N ALA A 627 -7.44 -19.06 21.37
CA ALA A 627 -6.95 -17.86 20.69
C ALA A 627 -5.55 -17.44 21.21
N VAL A 628 -4.63 -18.41 21.31
CA VAL A 628 -3.29 -18.23 21.87
C VAL A 628 -2.25 -18.44 20.77
N TRP A 629 -1.32 -17.50 20.65
CA TRP A 629 -0.30 -17.47 19.60
C TRP A 629 1.09 -17.23 20.21
N CYS A 630 2.14 -17.63 19.50
CA CYS A 630 3.54 -17.30 19.83
C CYS A 630 4.21 -16.64 18.63
N SER A 631 4.87 -15.50 18.84
CA SER A 631 5.73 -14.89 17.82
C SER A 631 7.02 -15.70 17.65
N GLY A 632 7.53 -15.81 16.42
CA GLY A 632 8.85 -16.40 16.17
C GLY A 632 9.97 -15.70 16.95
N LYS A 633 11.02 -16.45 17.33
CA LYS A 633 12.15 -15.90 18.11
C LYS A 633 12.94 -14.82 17.37
N ASN A 634 13.00 -14.92 16.04
CA ASN A 634 13.81 -14.05 15.19
C ASN A 634 13.02 -12.86 14.60
N LEU A 635 11.81 -12.56 15.08
CA LEU A 635 10.97 -11.44 14.60
C LEU A 635 11.72 -10.10 14.56
N PHE A 636 12.71 -9.89 15.45
CA PHE A 636 13.55 -8.67 15.48
C PHE A 636 14.54 -8.54 14.30
N GLN A 637 14.73 -9.59 13.49
CA GLN A 637 15.54 -9.57 12.27
C GLN A 637 14.74 -9.05 11.06
N HIS A 638 13.40 -9.02 11.17
CA HIS A 638 12.48 -8.63 10.11
C HIS A 638 12.06 -7.15 10.27
N SER A 639 12.95 -6.22 9.90
CA SER A 639 12.70 -4.79 10.04
C SER A 639 11.93 -4.17 8.87
N VAL A 640 11.92 -4.84 7.70
CA VAL A 640 11.32 -4.39 6.44
C VAL A 640 9.99 -5.10 6.18
N GLY A 641 9.84 -6.37 6.57
CA GLY A 641 8.60 -7.16 6.49
C GLY A 641 7.42 -6.67 7.35
N VAL A 642 7.42 -5.38 7.75
CA VAL A 642 6.38 -4.76 8.58
C VAL A 642 5.00 -4.85 7.95
N ALA A 643 4.88 -4.70 6.62
CA ALA A 643 3.60 -4.83 5.94
C ALA A 643 3.00 -6.25 6.07
N GLU A 644 3.86 -7.26 5.98
CA GLU A 644 3.50 -8.68 6.11
C GLU A 644 3.14 -9.02 7.56
N ILE A 645 3.93 -8.53 8.53
CA ILE A 645 3.66 -8.67 9.98
C ILE A 645 2.29 -8.06 10.33
N ILE A 646 1.96 -6.88 9.79
CA ILE A 646 0.65 -6.24 9.98
C ILE A 646 -0.47 -7.05 9.30
N ALA A 647 -0.22 -7.64 8.13
CA ALA A 647 -1.19 -8.48 7.43
C ALA A 647 -1.47 -9.81 8.15
N GLU A 648 -0.47 -10.44 8.77
CA GLU A 648 -0.67 -11.62 9.61
C GLU A 648 -1.37 -11.28 10.93
N LEU A 649 -0.99 -10.17 11.58
CA LEU A 649 -1.68 -9.66 12.76
C LEU A 649 -3.15 -9.34 12.45
N ASN A 650 -3.45 -8.68 11.32
CA ASN A 650 -4.82 -8.40 10.90
C ASN A 650 -5.61 -9.71 10.70
N GLN A 651 -5.01 -10.70 10.03
CA GLN A 651 -5.63 -12.01 9.84
C GLN A 651 -5.96 -12.72 11.16
N LEU A 652 -5.02 -12.81 12.11
CA LEU A 652 -5.29 -13.46 13.41
C LEU A 652 -6.19 -12.63 14.33
N ILE A 653 -6.23 -11.30 14.15
CA ILE A 653 -7.20 -10.41 14.82
C ILE A 653 -8.61 -10.59 14.23
N ARG A 654 -8.73 -10.88 12.92
CA ARG A 654 -10.02 -11.13 12.24
C ARG A 654 -10.54 -12.55 12.43
N ASP A 655 -9.67 -13.55 12.45
CA ASP A 655 -9.98 -14.95 12.71
C ASP A 655 -9.02 -15.55 13.78
N PRO A 656 -9.31 -15.35 15.07
CA PRO A 656 -8.45 -15.85 16.15
C PRO A 656 -8.57 -17.36 16.40
N GLU A 657 -9.58 -18.01 15.82
CA GLU A 657 -9.84 -19.46 15.94
C GLU A 657 -9.37 -20.24 14.69
N ARG A 658 -8.68 -19.57 13.76
CA ARG A 658 -8.18 -20.12 12.49
C ARG A 658 -7.38 -21.41 12.62
N ASP A 659 -7.52 -22.28 11.62
CA ASP A 659 -6.91 -23.62 11.56
C ASP A 659 -5.38 -23.57 11.78
N PRO A 660 -4.84 -24.28 12.80
CA PRO A 660 -3.40 -24.31 13.08
C PRO A 660 -2.56 -25.02 12.00
N GLU A 661 -3.16 -25.72 11.03
CA GLU A 661 -2.41 -26.25 9.87
C GLU A 661 -2.10 -25.18 8.80
N GLN A 662 -2.60 -23.94 8.94
CA GLN A 662 -2.19 -22.83 8.08
C GLN A 662 -0.98 -22.10 8.65
N GLU A 663 0.20 -22.40 8.09
CA GLU A 663 1.45 -21.75 8.47
C GLU A 663 1.43 -20.24 8.17
N LEU A 664 1.65 -19.45 9.23
CA LEU A 664 2.01 -18.03 9.16
C LEU A 664 3.52 -17.89 9.41
N CYS A 665 4.16 -16.90 8.80
CA CYS A 665 5.60 -16.68 8.86
C CYS A 665 6.06 -16.15 10.24
N TYR A 666 5.24 -15.31 10.89
CA TYR A 666 5.65 -14.56 12.09
C TYR A 666 4.97 -15.04 13.38
N PHE A 667 3.77 -15.64 13.31
CA PHE A 667 2.97 -16.04 14.47
C PHE A 667 2.39 -17.45 14.38
N ARG A 668 2.81 -18.37 15.25
CA ARG A 668 2.27 -19.74 15.33
C ARG A 668 1.13 -19.82 16.35
N ARG A 669 0.01 -20.46 16.00
CA ARG A 669 -1.04 -20.79 16.98
C ARG A 669 -0.54 -21.87 17.94
N LEU A 670 -0.86 -21.74 19.23
CA LEU A 670 -0.57 -22.75 20.25
C LEU A 670 -1.77 -23.69 20.41
N ASN A 671 -1.48 -25.00 20.48
CA ASN A 671 -2.46 -26.08 20.67
C ASN A 671 -2.49 -26.62 22.11
#